data_AF-A0A563F318-F1
#
_entry.id   AF-A0A563F318-F1
#
_cell.length_a   1.000
_cell.length_b   1.000
_cell.length_c   1.000
_cell.angle_alpha   90.00
_cell.angle_beta   90.00
_cell.angle_gamma   90.00
#
_symmetry.space_group_name_H-M   'P 1'
#
loop_
_entity.id
_entity.type
_entity.pdbx_description
1 polymer ?
#
loop_
_entity_poly.entity_id
_entity_poly.type
_entity_poly.pdbx_seq_one_letter_code
_entity_poly.pdbx_strand_id
1 'polypeptide(L)'
;MRAHPGVIALLLAGALCSPTGAAAQAAPSEVIAISPGDSDEQILEKAGNVVPSERQQTWQRMELTSFHHFGPNTFTGREWGTGTEDPDVFNPAQLDTDQWMRTLRDTGFKQAILTVKHHDGFLLYPTRYSNHSVKESEWQNGDGNVVRSFVDSAKKYGLKVGFYLSPADLHEAQPGGRFGNGSRSVDTVIPEPGLDGTRPDGPRFNVRANDYNRFYLNTLYELLTEYGTIDEVWWDGADAVGGGKESFVYADWIRMVRTLQPDAVIFQDGGPDVRWVGNESGYGRVTEHSVLPFNGPADPDRLVKPDDNGAGDLGSNGLLTQRNSNGTPRWDYVKWLPAECDTHLGPGWFWHQNQQPNSLSWLQDVYFGSVGRNCQLLLNIAPDNTGRLPGDDVDRLHEFARWRSDVFGADHARGARATNDSGTTNTPGNTPAKAVDGDASTSWQPTGKTGSLVVDFGAARKVSVIGVQENLGVGQRVTSFAVDSWNGSGWQQVSTGTTIGHKRLLELTRPVTTDKLRLRVTGARGRPAIATVSAHQDGQPSNLALGKPARQSTTHHLGAAAGRAVDGNTDGSFWGNSVTHTSDTEPDPRPWWQVDLGSSQQIGTVTVHNRTDCCGDRLSDYWVFVSDRPFDTTKSPEQQAGTPGVWSTHQTSQAGSPTRLPVGRNGRYVMVQQSGAVVLSLAEVEVFATQ
;
A
#
# COMPACT_ATOMS: atom_id res chain seq x y z
N MET A 1 20.70 9.55 -67.92
CA MET A 1 21.20 10.78 -68.58
C MET A 1 20.35 11.95 -68.15
N ARG A 2 21.02 13.09 -67.99
CA ARG A 2 20.51 14.46 -67.76
C ARG A 2 20.28 14.86 -66.31
N ALA A 3 21.13 15.82 -65.95
CA ALA A 3 21.26 16.57 -64.72
C ALA A 3 20.45 17.88 -64.78
N HIS A 4 20.60 18.64 -63.68
CA HIS A 4 20.31 20.07 -63.44
C HIS A 4 19.04 20.38 -62.62
N PRO A 5 18.97 21.56 -61.96
CA PRO A 5 19.99 22.23 -61.14
C PRO A 5 19.37 22.85 -59.85
N GLY A 6 20.21 23.40 -58.98
CA GLY A 6 19.77 24.22 -57.84
C GLY A 6 19.19 25.57 -58.26
N VAL A 7 18.29 26.11 -57.42
CA VAL A 7 17.79 27.49 -57.48
C VAL A 7 17.77 28.06 -56.07
N ILE A 8 18.49 29.17 -55.91
CA ILE A 8 18.51 30.11 -54.78
C ILE A 8 17.17 30.86 -54.76
N ALA A 9 16.54 30.99 -53.59
CA ALA A 9 15.40 31.89 -53.39
C ALA A 9 15.66 32.87 -52.24
N LEU A 10 15.56 34.14 -52.59
CA LEU A 10 15.74 35.35 -51.80
C LEU A 10 14.81 35.43 -50.58
N LEU A 11 15.36 35.96 -49.48
CA LEU A 11 14.64 36.48 -48.33
C LEU A 11 13.79 37.71 -48.69
N LEU A 12 12.50 37.67 -48.39
CA LEU A 12 11.63 38.84 -48.28
C LEU A 12 11.03 38.85 -46.87
N ALA A 13 11.51 39.78 -46.05
CA ALA A 13 11.01 40.04 -44.71
C ALA A 13 9.66 40.77 -44.79
N GLY A 14 8.58 40.07 -44.44
CA GLY A 14 7.28 40.65 -44.15
C GLY A 14 7.02 40.59 -42.65
N ALA A 15 7.06 41.73 -41.98
CA ALA A 15 6.69 41.86 -40.58
C ALA A 15 5.17 41.65 -40.44
N LEU A 16 4.78 40.54 -39.82
CA LEU A 16 3.42 40.31 -39.34
C LEU A 16 3.44 40.43 -37.81
N CYS A 17 2.79 41.47 -37.30
CA CYS A 17 2.45 41.60 -35.89
C CYS A 17 1.65 40.36 -35.46
N SER A 18 2.21 39.58 -34.55
CA SER A 18 1.49 38.48 -33.89
C SER A 18 0.61 39.05 -32.78
N PRO A 19 -0.66 38.63 -32.65
CA PRO A 19 -1.49 39.01 -31.53
C PRO A 19 -0.94 38.37 -30.25
N THR A 20 -1.10 39.09 -29.14
CA THR A 20 -0.77 38.69 -27.76
C THR A 20 -1.07 37.22 -27.50
N GLY A 21 -0.02 36.45 -27.16
CA GLY A 21 -0.08 35.01 -27.02
C GLY A 21 -1.02 34.57 -25.90
N ALA A 22 -2.08 33.86 -26.27
CA ALA A 22 -2.61 32.81 -25.41
C ALA A 22 -1.47 31.80 -25.21
N ALA A 23 -1.12 31.51 -23.96
CA ALA A 23 -0.15 30.47 -23.66
C ALA A 23 -0.62 29.17 -24.32
N ALA A 24 0.16 28.63 -25.25
CA ALA A 24 -0.10 27.32 -25.81
C ALA A 24 -0.13 26.33 -24.64
N GLN A 25 -1.26 25.63 -24.48
CA GLN A 25 -1.42 24.64 -23.43
C GLN A 25 -0.33 23.58 -23.61
N ALA A 26 0.57 23.44 -22.61
CA ALA A 26 1.66 22.48 -22.67
C ALA A 26 1.08 21.07 -22.92
N ALA A 27 1.70 20.31 -23.83
CA ALA A 27 1.32 18.92 -24.03
C ALA A 27 1.46 18.15 -22.71
N PRO A 28 0.55 17.21 -22.40
CA PRO A 28 0.68 16.35 -21.23
C PRO A 28 2.07 15.69 -21.20
N SER A 29 2.73 15.79 -20.05
CA SER A 29 4.10 15.29 -19.83
C SER A 29 4.26 14.79 -18.40
N GLU A 30 5.16 13.82 -18.19
CA GLU A 30 5.56 13.35 -16.85
C GLU A 30 6.26 14.44 -16.03
N VAL A 31 6.84 15.42 -16.71
CA VAL A 31 7.51 16.55 -16.09
C VAL A 31 7.20 17.84 -16.84
N ILE A 32 6.90 18.92 -16.11
CA ILE A 32 6.60 20.24 -16.69
C ILE A 32 7.39 21.31 -15.94
N ALA A 33 8.21 22.06 -16.69
CA ALA A 33 9.01 23.16 -16.15
C ALA A 33 8.15 24.35 -15.70
N ILE A 34 8.54 24.97 -14.59
CA ILE A 34 8.01 26.23 -14.07
C ILE A 34 8.96 27.35 -14.49
N SER A 35 8.41 28.37 -15.13
CA SER A 35 9.18 29.54 -15.57
C SER A 35 9.28 30.56 -14.44
N PRO A 36 10.38 31.33 -14.33
CA PRO A 36 10.53 32.36 -13.30
C PRO A 36 9.42 33.43 -13.27
N GLY A 37 8.70 33.60 -14.39
CA GLY A 37 7.59 34.54 -14.55
C GLY A 37 6.19 33.94 -14.37
N ASP A 38 6.07 32.65 -14.03
CA ASP A 38 4.75 32.02 -13.89
C ASP A 38 3.97 32.61 -12.69
N SER A 39 2.68 32.87 -12.93
CA SER A 39 1.71 33.17 -11.87
C SER A 39 1.33 31.90 -11.10
N ASP A 40 0.73 32.08 -9.92
CA ASP A 40 0.22 30.95 -9.14
C ASP A 40 -0.79 30.11 -9.95
N GLU A 41 -1.64 30.77 -10.74
CA GLU A 41 -2.61 30.08 -11.61
C GLU A 41 -1.93 29.24 -12.70
N GLN A 42 -0.86 29.77 -13.32
CA GLN A 42 -0.10 29.04 -14.35
C GLN A 42 0.62 27.83 -13.76
N ILE A 43 1.18 27.94 -12.55
CA ILE A 43 1.80 26.81 -11.85
C ILE A 43 0.78 25.71 -11.56
N LEU A 44 -0.40 26.08 -11.07
CA LEU A 44 -1.46 25.12 -10.78
C LEU A 44 -2.02 24.47 -12.05
N GLU A 45 -2.15 25.22 -13.15
CA GLU A 45 -2.51 24.66 -14.46
C GLU A 45 -1.46 23.67 -14.95
N LYS A 46 -0.17 24.00 -14.86
CA LYS A 46 0.93 23.09 -15.20
C LYS A 46 0.85 21.81 -14.37
N ALA A 47 0.71 21.93 -13.05
CA ALA A 47 0.56 20.78 -12.16
C ALA A 47 -0.66 19.91 -12.50
N GLY A 48 -1.79 20.51 -12.90
CA GLY A 48 -2.99 19.78 -13.32
C GLY A 48 -2.89 19.10 -14.69
N ASN A 49 -1.82 19.36 -15.45
CA ASN A 49 -1.55 18.78 -16.76
C ASN A 49 -0.35 17.82 -16.77
N VAL A 50 0.28 17.59 -15.62
CA VAL A 50 1.27 16.52 -15.45
C VAL A 50 0.55 15.18 -15.50
N VAL A 51 1.07 14.23 -16.29
CA VAL A 51 0.48 12.89 -16.49
C VAL A 51 1.51 11.79 -16.29
N PRO A 52 1.12 10.59 -15.80
CA PRO A 52 2.00 9.44 -15.76
C PRO A 52 2.40 8.92 -17.14
N SER A 53 3.59 8.34 -17.27
CA SER A 53 3.93 7.46 -18.40
C SER A 53 3.06 6.21 -18.43
N GLU A 54 3.08 5.50 -19.56
CA GLU A 54 2.39 4.21 -19.72
C GLU A 54 2.87 3.17 -18.69
N ARG A 55 4.17 3.11 -18.38
CA ARG A 55 4.73 2.23 -17.34
C ARG A 55 4.19 2.56 -15.95
N GLN A 56 4.15 3.84 -15.58
CA GLN A 56 3.58 4.30 -14.31
C GLN A 56 2.07 4.04 -14.24
N GLN A 57 1.32 4.21 -15.34
CA GLN A 57 -0.10 3.87 -15.37
C GLN A 57 -0.35 2.37 -15.23
N THR A 58 0.46 1.55 -15.89
CA THR A 58 0.39 0.09 -15.79
C THR A 58 0.68 -0.35 -14.36
N TRP A 59 1.72 0.21 -13.75
CA TRP A 59 2.07 -0.03 -12.35
C TRP A 59 0.96 0.38 -11.40
N GLN A 60 0.39 1.59 -11.56
CA GLN A 60 -0.64 2.08 -10.65
C GLN A 60 -1.91 1.21 -10.69
N ARG A 61 -2.30 0.71 -11.87
CA ARG A 61 -3.45 -0.19 -12.07
C ARG A 61 -3.30 -1.56 -11.42
N MET A 62 -2.09 -1.95 -11.02
CA MET A 62 -1.88 -3.21 -10.31
C MET A 62 -2.52 -3.18 -8.92
N GLU A 63 -2.50 -2.02 -8.27
CA GLU A 63 -2.99 -1.72 -6.92
C GLU A 63 -2.38 -2.55 -5.79
N LEU A 64 -2.27 -3.87 -5.95
CA LEU A 64 -1.81 -4.83 -4.96
C LEU A 64 -0.67 -5.69 -5.54
N THR A 65 0.53 -5.51 -4.99
CA THR A 65 1.77 -6.19 -5.35
C THR A 65 2.39 -6.83 -4.10
N SER A 66 3.26 -7.83 -4.28
CA SER A 66 3.88 -8.54 -3.16
C SER A 66 5.39 -8.36 -3.14
N PHE A 67 5.95 -8.37 -1.92
CA PHE A 67 7.38 -8.41 -1.66
C PHE A 67 7.75 -9.76 -1.05
N HIS A 68 8.91 -10.29 -1.40
CA HIS A 68 9.46 -11.51 -0.82
C HIS A 68 10.89 -11.27 -0.34
N HIS A 69 11.01 -11.02 0.96
CA HIS A 69 12.28 -11.03 1.68
C HIS A 69 12.66 -12.48 2.00
N PHE A 70 13.72 -12.96 1.35
CA PHE A 70 14.19 -14.33 1.48
C PHE A 70 15.70 -14.39 1.25
N GLY A 71 16.44 -15.09 2.10
CA GLY A 71 17.90 -15.13 2.03
C GLY A 71 18.52 -15.62 3.34
N PRO A 72 19.84 -15.46 3.55
CA PRO A 72 20.51 -15.88 4.79
C PRO A 72 19.84 -15.37 6.07
N ASN A 73 19.24 -14.19 6.03
CA ASN A 73 18.49 -13.58 7.13
C ASN A 73 17.29 -14.42 7.59
N THR A 74 16.63 -15.14 6.67
CA THR A 74 15.56 -16.12 7.00
C THR A 74 16.08 -17.27 7.88
N PHE A 75 17.33 -17.69 7.66
CA PHE A 75 17.94 -18.83 8.37
C PHE A 75 18.63 -18.42 9.66
N THR A 76 19.09 -17.16 9.74
CA THR A 76 19.75 -16.59 10.92
C THR A 76 18.80 -15.87 11.86
N GLY A 77 17.53 -15.69 11.48
CA GLY A 77 16.52 -14.98 12.28
C GLY A 77 16.82 -13.49 12.43
N ARG A 78 17.34 -12.86 11.36
CA ARG A 78 17.72 -11.45 11.34
C ARG A 78 16.82 -10.68 10.38
N GLU A 79 16.56 -9.41 10.68
CA GLU A 79 16.00 -8.48 9.70
C GLU A 79 17.11 -7.98 8.76
N TRP A 80 18.24 -7.59 9.34
CA TRP A 80 19.45 -7.19 8.61
C TRP A 80 20.60 -8.12 8.98
N GLY A 81 21.23 -8.72 7.98
CA GLY A 81 22.46 -9.49 8.15
C GLY A 81 23.67 -8.61 8.44
N THR A 82 24.83 -9.24 8.58
CA THR A 82 26.11 -8.57 8.87
C THR A 82 27.06 -8.53 7.67
N GLY A 83 26.72 -9.21 6.58
CA GLY A 83 27.57 -9.36 5.38
C GLY A 83 28.71 -10.36 5.57
N THR A 84 28.64 -11.14 6.65
CA THR A 84 29.64 -12.15 7.03
C THR A 84 28.98 -13.50 7.29
N GLU A 85 27.71 -13.63 6.93
CA GLU A 85 26.97 -14.88 6.96
C GLU A 85 27.72 -15.94 6.14
N ASP A 86 27.80 -17.15 6.68
CA ASP A 86 28.29 -18.31 5.94
C ASP A 86 27.28 -18.65 4.82
N PRO A 87 27.68 -18.71 3.54
CA PRO A 87 26.80 -19.13 2.45
C PRO A 87 26.01 -20.41 2.74
N ASP A 88 26.58 -21.36 3.50
CA ASP A 88 25.95 -22.65 3.80
C ASP A 88 24.77 -22.53 4.77
N VAL A 89 24.59 -21.39 5.44
CA VAL A 89 23.39 -21.12 6.22
C VAL A 89 22.14 -21.07 5.34
N PHE A 90 22.30 -20.69 4.07
CA PHE A 90 21.22 -20.66 3.10
C PHE A 90 21.00 -22.07 2.54
N ASN A 91 20.04 -22.81 3.11
CA ASN A 91 19.75 -24.18 2.69
C ASN A 91 18.25 -24.54 2.77
N PRO A 92 17.39 -23.95 1.92
CA PRO A 92 15.96 -24.25 1.94
C PRO A 92 15.67 -25.68 1.46
N ALA A 93 15.15 -26.51 2.36
CA ALA A 93 14.90 -27.92 2.11
C ALA A 93 13.75 -28.20 1.12
N GLN A 94 12.82 -27.26 0.94
CA GLN A 94 11.57 -27.45 0.19
C GLN A 94 11.17 -26.18 -0.59
N LEU A 95 12.15 -25.47 -1.19
CA LEU A 95 11.86 -24.26 -1.96
C LEU A 95 10.75 -24.53 -3.00
N ASP A 96 9.63 -23.80 -2.86
CA ASP A 96 8.44 -23.97 -3.70
C ASP A 96 7.90 -22.60 -4.11
N THR A 97 8.61 -21.94 -5.02
CA THR A 97 8.19 -20.67 -5.63
C THR A 97 6.87 -20.80 -6.40
N ASP A 98 6.52 -22.01 -6.80
CA ASP A 98 5.27 -22.36 -7.46
C ASP A 98 4.08 -22.20 -6.49
N GLN A 99 4.26 -22.58 -5.22
CA GLN A 99 3.32 -22.29 -4.12
C GLN A 99 3.20 -20.80 -3.86
N TRP A 100 4.30 -20.04 -3.87
CA TRP A 100 4.26 -18.59 -3.66
C TRP A 100 3.34 -17.94 -4.71
N MET A 101 3.64 -18.19 -5.99
CA MET A 101 2.93 -17.56 -7.11
C MET A 101 1.49 -18.02 -7.26
N ARG A 102 1.19 -19.29 -6.93
CA ARG A 102 -0.18 -19.80 -6.91
C ARG A 102 -1.02 -19.06 -5.86
N THR A 103 -0.50 -18.93 -4.64
CA THR A 103 -1.18 -18.19 -3.56
C THR A 103 -1.43 -16.74 -3.98
N LEU A 104 -0.41 -16.05 -4.52
CA LEU A 104 -0.54 -14.66 -4.97
C LEU A 104 -1.59 -14.49 -6.07
N ARG A 105 -1.61 -15.36 -7.08
CA ARG A 105 -2.63 -15.37 -8.14
C ARG A 105 -4.02 -15.56 -7.56
N ASP A 106 -4.19 -16.58 -6.71
CA ASP A 106 -5.49 -16.95 -6.13
C ASP A 106 -6.01 -15.88 -5.15
N THR A 107 -5.10 -15.10 -4.58
CA THR A 107 -5.41 -14.01 -3.66
C THR A 107 -5.34 -12.62 -4.29
N GLY A 108 -5.19 -12.53 -5.63
CA GLY A 108 -5.45 -11.33 -6.42
C GLY A 108 -4.28 -10.35 -6.62
N PHE A 109 -3.08 -10.68 -6.17
CA PHE A 109 -1.86 -9.90 -6.44
C PHE A 109 -1.53 -9.89 -7.95
N LYS A 110 -0.84 -8.84 -8.41
CA LYS A 110 -0.50 -8.66 -9.84
C LYS A 110 0.98 -8.76 -10.16
N GLN A 111 1.84 -8.52 -9.17
CA GLN A 111 3.29 -8.57 -9.29
C GLN A 111 3.87 -9.17 -8.01
N ALA A 112 5.01 -9.85 -8.16
CA ALA A 112 5.85 -10.28 -7.07
C ALA A 112 7.26 -9.69 -7.23
N ILE A 113 7.80 -9.11 -6.15
CA ILE A 113 9.14 -8.54 -6.07
C ILE A 113 10.00 -9.44 -5.17
N LEU A 114 11.14 -9.90 -5.67
CA LEU A 114 12.09 -10.72 -4.92
C LEU A 114 13.29 -9.88 -4.44
N THR A 115 13.69 -10.06 -3.18
CA THR A 115 15.00 -9.63 -2.67
C THR A 115 16.13 -10.46 -3.29
N VAL A 116 16.51 -10.13 -4.53
CA VAL A 116 17.61 -10.83 -5.22
C VAL A 116 18.93 -10.70 -4.45
N LYS A 117 19.14 -9.54 -3.82
CA LYS A 117 20.23 -9.26 -2.88
C LYS A 117 19.72 -8.30 -1.81
N HIS A 118 19.77 -8.71 -0.55
CA HIS A 118 19.48 -7.83 0.59
C HIS A 118 20.73 -7.05 1.05
N HIS A 119 20.65 -6.26 2.12
CA HIS A 119 21.78 -5.49 2.65
C HIS A 119 22.99 -6.34 3.02
N ASP A 120 22.79 -7.61 3.40
CA ASP A 120 23.89 -8.55 3.68
C ASP A 120 24.80 -8.78 2.45
N GLY A 121 24.30 -8.58 1.23
CA GLY A 121 25.07 -8.71 0.00
C GLY A 121 25.01 -10.11 -0.65
N PHE A 122 24.31 -11.07 -0.05
CA PHE A 122 24.20 -12.42 -0.59
C PHE A 122 23.27 -12.47 -1.81
N LEU A 123 23.77 -12.98 -2.94
CA LEU A 123 23.01 -13.07 -4.19
C LEU A 123 22.29 -14.42 -4.34
N LEU A 124 20.97 -14.38 -4.56
CA LEU A 124 20.10 -15.58 -4.67
C LEU A 124 20.18 -16.33 -6.00
N TYR A 125 21.18 -16.05 -6.82
CA TYR A 125 21.45 -16.70 -8.10
C TYR A 125 22.97 -16.83 -8.31
N PRO A 126 23.42 -17.77 -9.16
CA PRO A 126 24.84 -18.02 -9.36
C PRO A 126 25.45 -16.94 -10.27
N THR A 127 25.60 -15.73 -9.75
CA THR A 127 26.21 -14.59 -10.46
C THR A 127 27.64 -14.91 -10.86
N ARG A 128 28.09 -14.30 -11.96
CA ARG A 128 29.50 -14.38 -12.37
C ARG A 128 30.41 -13.40 -11.63
N TYR A 129 29.85 -12.48 -10.83
CA TYR A 129 30.59 -11.30 -10.34
C TYR A 129 30.87 -11.30 -8.82
N SER A 130 30.34 -12.27 -8.07
CA SER A 130 30.63 -12.44 -6.63
C SER A 130 30.66 -13.92 -6.25
N ASN A 131 31.49 -14.24 -5.26
CA ASN A 131 31.47 -15.54 -4.58
C ASN A 131 30.50 -15.54 -3.38
N HIS A 132 29.95 -14.39 -2.98
CA HIS A 132 28.92 -14.33 -1.94
C HIS A 132 27.53 -14.51 -2.57
N SER A 133 27.26 -15.73 -3.02
CA SER A 133 26.01 -16.11 -3.68
C SER A 133 25.68 -17.58 -3.43
N VAL A 134 24.50 -18.02 -3.87
CA VAL A 134 24.09 -19.44 -3.85
C VAL A 134 25.10 -20.39 -4.47
N LYS A 135 25.98 -19.90 -5.36
CA LYS A 135 27.05 -20.70 -5.98
C LYS A 135 28.03 -21.30 -4.96
N GLU A 136 28.25 -20.60 -3.86
CA GLU A 136 29.15 -21.04 -2.80
C GLU A 136 28.40 -21.64 -1.59
N SER A 137 27.09 -21.89 -1.73
CA SER A 137 26.30 -22.59 -0.70
C SER A 137 26.19 -24.09 -1.00
N GLU A 138 26.08 -24.92 0.03
CA GLU A 138 25.76 -26.36 -0.09
C GLU A 138 24.37 -26.62 -0.70
N TRP A 139 23.48 -25.62 -0.74
CA TRP A 139 22.15 -25.77 -1.30
C TRP A 139 22.20 -26.14 -2.78
N GLN A 140 21.61 -27.30 -3.10
CA GLN A 140 21.65 -27.90 -4.43
C GLN A 140 23.09 -28.03 -4.99
N ASN A 141 24.08 -28.27 -4.11
CA ASN A 141 25.50 -28.35 -4.46
C ASN A 141 26.05 -27.11 -5.19
N GLY A 142 25.53 -25.92 -4.86
CA GLY A 142 25.93 -24.66 -5.51
C GLY A 142 25.27 -24.40 -6.87
N ASP A 143 24.47 -25.32 -7.39
CA ASP A 143 23.78 -25.16 -8.69
C ASP A 143 22.41 -24.47 -8.55
N GLY A 144 22.01 -24.13 -7.33
CA GLY A 144 20.72 -23.52 -7.04
C GLY A 144 20.54 -22.14 -7.67
N ASN A 145 19.31 -21.83 -8.10
CA ASN A 145 18.95 -20.51 -8.64
C ASN A 145 17.52 -20.14 -8.24
N VAL A 146 17.39 -19.37 -7.16
CA VAL A 146 16.08 -18.93 -6.66
C VAL A 146 15.44 -17.96 -7.64
N VAL A 147 16.23 -17.05 -8.22
CA VAL A 147 15.73 -16.03 -9.17
C VAL A 147 15.11 -16.70 -10.40
N ARG A 148 15.73 -17.75 -10.96
CA ARG A 148 15.16 -18.53 -12.08
C ARG A 148 13.84 -19.18 -11.68
N SER A 149 13.84 -19.87 -10.54
CA SER A 149 12.65 -20.56 -10.03
C SER A 149 11.48 -19.58 -9.83
N PHE A 150 11.78 -18.41 -9.28
CA PHE A 150 10.84 -17.31 -9.05
C PHE A 150 10.25 -16.78 -10.36
N VAL A 151 11.08 -16.41 -11.35
CA VAL A 151 10.57 -15.85 -12.61
C VAL A 151 9.81 -16.87 -13.45
N ASP A 152 10.24 -18.13 -13.46
CA ASP A 152 9.57 -19.20 -14.19
C ASP A 152 8.18 -19.48 -13.58
N SER A 153 8.09 -19.47 -12.25
CA SER A 153 6.82 -19.57 -11.53
C SER A 153 5.94 -18.35 -11.79
N ALA A 154 6.46 -17.12 -11.68
CA ALA A 154 5.68 -15.90 -11.93
C ALA A 154 5.06 -15.93 -13.34
N LYS A 155 5.86 -16.27 -14.36
CA LYS A 155 5.40 -16.46 -15.73
C LYS A 155 4.34 -17.54 -15.85
N LYS A 156 4.51 -18.69 -15.20
CA LYS A 156 3.55 -19.81 -15.19
C LYS A 156 2.20 -19.42 -14.61
N TYR A 157 2.17 -18.57 -13.58
CA TYR A 157 0.94 -18.13 -12.91
C TYR A 157 0.41 -16.77 -13.39
N GLY A 158 1.08 -16.13 -14.37
CA GLY A 158 0.64 -14.88 -14.99
C GLY A 158 0.87 -13.64 -14.12
N LEU A 159 1.90 -13.66 -13.28
CA LEU A 159 2.31 -12.53 -12.43
C LEU A 159 3.46 -11.76 -13.07
N LYS A 160 3.45 -10.44 -12.88
CA LYS A 160 4.57 -9.55 -13.19
C LYS A 160 5.73 -9.80 -12.23
N VAL A 161 6.94 -9.45 -12.65
CA VAL A 161 8.19 -9.71 -11.92
C VAL A 161 8.89 -8.41 -11.57
N GLY A 162 9.21 -8.23 -10.29
CA GLY A 162 10.13 -7.18 -9.85
C GLY A 162 11.35 -7.74 -9.15
N PHE A 163 12.44 -6.98 -9.16
CA PHE A 163 13.67 -7.30 -8.43
C PHE A 163 14.05 -6.18 -7.48
N TYR A 164 14.20 -6.53 -6.22
CA TYR A 164 14.94 -5.73 -5.25
C TYR A 164 16.41 -6.11 -5.31
N LEU A 165 17.26 -5.10 -5.44
CA LEU A 165 18.71 -5.26 -5.42
C LEU A 165 19.30 -4.16 -4.55
N SER A 166 19.68 -4.49 -3.31
CA SER A 166 20.12 -3.48 -2.35
C SER A 166 21.33 -2.67 -2.85
N PRO A 167 21.24 -1.34 -2.95
CA PRO A 167 22.40 -0.51 -3.26
C PRO A 167 23.47 -0.60 -2.17
N ALA A 168 23.06 -0.60 -0.90
CA ALA A 168 23.94 -0.89 0.24
C ALA A 168 24.36 -2.37 0.25
N ASP A 169 25.60 -2.64 0.65
CA ASP A 169 26.16 -3.98 0.63
C ASP A 169 27.17 -4.16 1.76
N LEU A 170 26.74 -4.87 2.81
CA LEU A 170 27.54 -5.11 4.01
C LEU A 170 28.66 -6.11 3.78
N HIS A 171 28.53 -7.02 2.82
CA HIS A 171 29.59 -7.95 2.44
C HIS A 171 30.72 -7.20 1.72
N GLU A 172 30.37 -6.41 0.71
CA GLU A 172 31.34 -5.60 -0.03
C GLU A 172 31.91 -4.44 0.81
N ALA A 173 31.31 -4.11 1.96
CA ALA A 173 31.86 -3.13 2.91
C ALA A 173 32.89 -3.73 3.89
N GLN A 174 33.05 -5.06 3.92
CA GLN A 174 34.07 -5.71 4.75
C GLN A 174 35.50 -5.37 4.25
N PRO A 175 36.53 -5.53 5.10
CA PRO A 175 37.91 -5.32 4.68
C PRO A 175 38.27 -6.11 3.42
N GLY A 176 38.67 -5.41 2.36
CA GLY A 176 38.98 -5.99 1.06
C GLY A 176 37.83 -6.02 0.05
N GLY A 177 36.61 -5.64 0.46
CA GLY A 177 35.47 -5.48 -0.42
C GLY A 177 35.49 -4.17 -1.23
N ARG A 178 34.50 -4.03 -2.13
CA ARG A 178 34.41 -2.92 -3.08
C ARG A 178 33.65 -1.71 -2.55
N PHE A 179 32.68 -1.90 -1.66
CA PHE A 179 31.75 -0.85 -1.24
C PHE A 179 32.44 0.23 -0.41
N GLY A 180 32.38 1.48 -0.87
CA GLY A 180 32.89 2.65 -0.17
C GLY A 180 34.40 2.62 0.07
N ASN A 181 35.15 1.82 -0.69
CA ASN A 181 36.59 1.62 -0.50
C ASN A 181 37.46 2.76 -1.07
N GLY A 182 36.85 3.75 -1.73
CA GLY A 182 37.53 4.89 -2.34
C GLY A 182 38.24 4.59 -3.66
N SER A 183 37.93 3.48 -4.32
CA SER A 183 38.48 3.15 -5.63
C SER A 183 38.16 4.23 -6.67
N ARG A 184 39.10 4.44 -7.61
CA ARG A 184 38.94 5.46 -8.65
C ARG A 184 37.94 4.98 -9.69
N SER A 185 37.05 5.87 -10.12
CA SER A 185 36.22 5.63 -11.30
C SER A 185 37.08 5.55 -12.57
N VAL A 186 36.84 4.53 -13.36
CA VAL A 186 37.52 4.28 -14.65
C VAL A 186 36.49 4.17 -15.77
N ASP A 187 36.90 4.56 -16.98
CA ASP A 187 36.08 4.32 -18.17
C ASP A 187 36.14 2.83 -18.50
N THR A 188 34.98 2.19 -18.59
CA THR A 188 34.85 0.75 -18.86
C THR A 188 33.58 0.45 -19.66
N VAL A 189 33.41 -0.83 -20.01
CA VAL A 189 32.26 -1.34 -20.78
C VAL A 189 31.58 -2.46 -20.02
N ILE A 190 30.31 -2.27 -19.66
CA ILE A 190 29.46 -3.29 -19.04
C ILE A 190 28.67 -4.06 -20.12
N PRO A 191 28.57 -5.40 -20.06
CA PRO A 191 29.15 -6.27 -19.05
C PRO A 191 30.65 -6.49 -19.27
N GLU A 192 31.37 -6.58 -18.15
CA GLU A 192 32.75 -7.05 -18.07
C GLU A 192 32.79 -8.59 -18.03
N PRO A 193 33.93 -9.25 -18.29
CA PRO A 193 34.06 -10.67 -18.00
C PRO A 193 33.88 -10.91 -16.49
N GLY A 194 33.17 -11.97 -16.13
CA GLY A 194 33.02 -12.41 -14.74
C GLY A 194 34.26 -13.13 -14.21
N LEU A 195 34.17 -13.59 -12.97
CA LEU A 195 35.22 -14.34 -12.27
C LEU A 195 35.55 -15.68 -12.95
N ASP A 196 34.59 -16.24 -13.70
CA ASP A 196 34.77 -17.44 -14.54
C ASP A 196 35.37 -17.14 -15.93
N GLY A 197 35.66 -15.86 -16.23
CA GLY A 197 36.18 -15.40 -17.51
C GLY A 197 35.13 -15.28 -18.62
N THR A 198 33.88 -15.66 -18.36
CA THR A 198 32.78 -15.57 -19.33
C THR A 198 32.13 -14.19 -19.30
N ARG A 199 31.41 -13.84 -20.36
CA ARG A 199 30.70 -12.55 -20.46
C ARG A 199 29.33 -12.77 -21.08
N PRO A 200 28.25 -12.19 -20.54
CA PRO A 200 26.95 -12.18 -21.18
C PRO A 200 26.96 -11.52 -22.57
N ASP A 201 26.18 -12.08 -23.50
CA ASP A 201 25.90 -11.46 -24.80
C ASP A 201 24.89 -10.31 -24.68
N GLY A 202 24.87 -9.40 -25.65
CA GLY A 202 23.88 -8.31 -25.72
C GLY A 202 24.49 -6.90 -25.76
N PRO A 203 23.67 -5.86 -25.50
CA PRO A 203 24.09 -4.46 -25.54
C PRO A 203 25.30 -4.19 -24.63
N ARG A 204 26.09 -3.18 -25.00
CA ARG A 204 27.29 -2.76 -24.27
C ARG A 204 27.12 -1.33 -23.78
N PHE A 205 27.46 -1.07 -22.53
CA PHE A 205 27.30 0.23 -21.89
C PHE A 205 28.66 0.81 -21.53
N ASN A 206 29.05 1.90 -22.21
CA ASN A 206 30.22 2.68 -21.81
C ASN A 206 29.86 3.50 -20.57
N VAL A 207 30.55 3.26 -19.46
CA VAL A 207 30.31 3.92 -18.16
C VAL A 207 31.62 4.39 -17.56
N ARG A 208 31.54 5.37 -16.66
CA ARG A 208 32.67 5.78 -15.82
C ARG A 208 32.34 5.46 -14.37
N ALA A 209 32.85 4.34 -13.87
CA ALA A 209 32.42 3.76 -12.61
C ALA A 209 33.59 3.26 -11.77
N ASN A 210 33.45 3.35 -10.45
CA ASN A 210 34.38 2.72 -9.51
C ASN A 210 34.10 1.20 -9.43
N ASP A 211 34.90 0.45 -8.67
CA ASP A 211 34.79 -1.01 -8.64
C ASP A 211 33.44 -1.53 -8.11
N TYR A 212 32.84 -0.90 -7.10
CA TYR A 212 31.51 -1.30 -6.60
C TYR A 212 30.42 -1.02 -7.63
N ASN A 213 30.39 0.17 -8.23
CA ASN A 213 29.41 0.48 -9.28
C ASN A 213 29.56 -0.42 -10.51
N ARG A 214 30.79 -0.83 -10.84
CA ARG A 214 31.03 -1.83 -11.90
C ARG A 214 30.47 -3.19 -11.51
N PHE A 215 30.73 -3.65 -10.29
CA PHE A 215 30.14 -4.88 -9.75
C PHE A 215 28.60 -4.83 -9.81
N TYR A 216 28.00 -3.74 -9.32
CA TYR A 216 26.56 -3.54 -9.30
C TYR A 216 25.96 -3.51 -10.71
N LEU A 217 26.54 -2.75 -11.64
CA LEU A 217 26.06 -2.68 -13.03
C LEU A 217 26.16 -4.04 -13.74
N ASN A 218 27.17 -4.84 -13.46
CA ASN A 218 27.32 -6.18 -14.03
C ASN A 218 26.24 -7.15 -13.50
N THR A 219 25.99 -7.17 -12.19
CA THR A 219 24.93 -7.99 -11.60
C THR A 219 23.54 -7.55 -12.05
N LEU A 220 23.29 -6.23 -12.14
CA LEU A 220 22.06 -5.68 -12.72
C LEU A 220 21.91 -6.11 -14.19
N TYR A 221 22.98 -6.11 -14.98
CA TYR A 221 22.94 -6.57 -16.37
C TYR A 221 22.51 -8.03 -16.48
N GLU A 222 23.07 -8.94 -15.66
CA GLU A 222 22.66 -10.36 -15.64
C GLU A 222 21.15 -10.49 -15.37
N LEU A 223 20.66 -9.77 -14.36
CA LEU A 223 19.26 -9.80 -13.96
C LEU A 223 18.32 -9.31 -15.07
N LEU A 224 18.68 -8.22 -15.75
CA LEU A 224 17.86 -7.60 -16.78
C LEU A 224 17.94 -8.29 -18.16
N THR A 225 18.89 -9.20 -18.39
CA THR A 225 19.08 -9.85 -19.69
C THR A 225 18.80 -11.34 -19.69
N GLU A 226 18.99 -12.02 -18.56
CA GLU A 226 18.91 -13.48 -18.52
C GLU A 226 17.56 -13.98 -17.96
N TYR A 227 16.78 -13.16 -17.27
CA TYR A 227 15.58 -13.59 -16.53
C TYR A 227 14.24 -13.20 -17.18
N GLY A 228 14.25 -12.74 -18.43
CA GLY A 228 13.04 -12.39 -19.18
C GLY A 228 12.60 -10.94 -18.93
N THR A 229 11.29 -10.71 -18.95
CA THR A 229 10.71 -9.37 -18.71
C THR A 229 10.70 -9.07 -17.22
N ILE A 230 11.26 -7.92 -16.86
CA ILE A 230 11.23 -7.38 -15.50
C ILE A 230 10.38 -6.12 -15.54
N ASP A 231 9.35 -6.07 -14.69
CA ASP A 231 8.36 -4.99 -14.63
C ASP A 231 8.74 -3.91 -13.61
N GLU A 232 9.60 -4.23 -12.65
CA GLU A 232 10.02 -3.31 -11.59
C GLU A 232 11.44 -3.56 -11.09
N VAL A 233 12.20 -2.49 -10.91
CA VAL A 233 13.51 -2.51 -10.24
C VAL A 233 13.42 -1.66 -8.99
N TRP A 234 13.68 -2.28 -7.84
CA TRP A 234 13.51 -1.66 -6.52
C TRP A 234 14.87 -1.42 -5.87
N TRP A 235 15.22 -0.15 -5.68
CA TRP A 235 16.45 0.29 -5.04
C TRP A 235 16.18 0.96 -3.70
N ASP A 236 16.69 0.33 -2.64
CA ASP A 236 16.58 0.81 -1.28
C ASP A 236 17.33 2.12 -1.03
N GLY A 237 16.73 3.00 -0.24
CA GLY A 237 17.35 4.21 0.28
C GLY A 237 18.12 4.01 1.60
N ALA A 238 17.95 2.89 2.29
CA ALA A 238 18.59 2.61 3.57
C ALA A 238 20.12 2.46 3.42
N ASP A 239 20.87 3.29 4.16
CA ASP A 239 22.32 3.23 4.24
C ASP A 239 22.76 2.32 5.42
N ALA A 240 22.57 1.01 5.26
CA ALA A 240 22.90 0.01 6.29
C ALA A 240 24.39 0.00 6.68
N VAL A 241 25.29 0.41 5.78
CA VAL A 241 26.74 0.51 6.02
C VAL A 241 27.10 1.78 6.81
N GLY A 242 26.28 2.83 6.64
CA GLY A 242 26.39 4.11 7.32
C GLY A 242 27.45 5.04 6.76
N GLY A 243 27.15 6.33 6.80
CA GLY A 243 28.08 7.42 6.54
C GLY A 243 28.23 7.83 5.08
N GLY A 244 27.32 7.39 4.18
CA GLY A 244 27.32 7.80 2.78
C GLY A 244 28.61 7.48 2.05
N LYS A 245 29.23 6.35 2.37
CA LYS A 245 30.59 5.99 1.92
C LYS A 245 30.69 5.75 0.41
N GLU A 246 29.59 5.38 -0.23
CA GLU A 246 29.55 5.03 -1.64
C GLU A 246 28.80 6.08 -2.47
N SER A 247 29.35 6.40 -3.64
CA SER A 247 28.73 7.33 -4.60
C SER A 247 28.19 6.53 -5.78
N PHE A 248 26.88 6.29 -5.79
CA PHE A 248 26.23 5.50 -6.83
C PHE A 248 26.11 6.26 -8.16
N VAL A 249 26.35 5.57 -9.28
CA VAL A 249 26.16 6.13 -10.64
C VAL A 249 24.73 5.88 -11.15
N TYR A 250 23.72 6.28 -10.37
CA TYR A 250 22.30 6.02 -10.68
C TYR A 250 21.89 6.41 -12.11
N ALA A 251 22.43 7.48 -12.68
CA ALA A 251 22.14 7.86 -14.07
C ALA A 251 22.51 6.76 -15.08
N ASP A 252 23.64 6.06 -14.86
CA ASP A 252 24.04 4.92 -15.69
C ASP A 252 23.20 3.68 -15.39
N TRP A 253 22.79 3.47 -14.14
CA TRP A 253 21.92 2.36 -13.74
C TRP A 253 20.53 2.51 -14.39
N ILE A 254 19.94 3.70 -14.30
CA ILE A 254 18.66 4.06 -14.92
C ILE A 254 18.75 3.90 -16.44
N ARG A 255 19.83 4.42 -17.07
CA ARG A 255 20.05 4.25 -18.51
C ARG A 255 20.08 2.78 -18.92
N MET A 256 20.70 1.91 -18.11
CA MET A 256 20.70 0.47 -18.36
C MET A 256 19.30 -0.13 -18.26
N VAL A 257 18.56 0.16 -17.18
CA VAL A 257 17.16 -0.29 -17.02
C VAL A 257 16.31 0.16 -18.20
N ARG A 258 16.34 1.45 -18.56
CA ARG A 258 15.58 1.99 -19.71
C ARG A 258 15.93 1.34 -21.04
N THR A 259 17.17 0.90 -21.21
CA THR A 259 17.62 0.26 -22.45
C THR A 259 17.21 -1.21 -22.52
N LEU A 260 17.31 -1.93 -21.40
CA LEU A 260 17.11 -3.38 -21.36
C LEU A 260 15.65 -3.77 -21.04
N GLN A 261 14.96 -2.97 -20.23
CA GLN A 261 13.60 -3.19 -19.74
C GLN A 261 12.83 -1.84 -19.78
N PRO A 262 12.49 -1.32 -20.97
CA PRO A 262 11.92 0.03 -21.14
C PRO A 262 10.54 0.24 -20.49
N ASP A 263 9.83 -0.86 -20.23
CA ASP A 263 8.51 -0.88 -19.58
C ASP A 263 8.61 -1.03 -18.05
N ALA A 264 9.80 -1.30 -17.52
CA ALA A 264 10.02 -1.41 -16.08
C ALA A 264 9.89 -0.04 -15.41
N VAL A 265 9.17 0.00 -14.29
CA VAL A 265 9.26 1.13 -13.36
C VAL A 265 10.48 0.97 -12.46
N ILE A 266 11.08 2.09 -12.07
CA ILE A 266 12.19 2.14 -11.13
C ILE A 266 11.69 2.80 -9.85
N PHE A 267 11.71 2.02 -8.78
CA PHE A 267 11.53 2.50 -7.42
C PHE A 267 12.88 2.92 -6.82
N GLN A 268 12.86 4.07 -6.17
CA GLN A 268 13.81 4.49 -5.13
C GLN A 268 13.04 5.46 -4.22
N ASP A 269 13.56 5.85 -3.05
CA ASP A 269 12.96 6.92 -2.21
C ASP A 269 12.42 8.12 -3.03
N GLY A 270 13.10 8.53 -4.10
CA GLY A 270 12.70 9.62 -5.00
C GLY A 270 12.46 9.23 -6.45
N GLY A 271 12.29 7.94 -6.77
CA GLY A 271 12.10 7.48 -8.16
C GLY A 271 13.38 7.20 -8.95
N PRO A 272 13.33 7.22 -10.29
CA PRO A 272 12.61 8.23 -11.05
C PRO A 272 11.13 7.98 -11.31
N ASP A 273 10.63 6.74 -11.24
CA ASP A 273 9.24 6.44 -11.63
C ASP A 273 8.29 6.36 -10.44
N VAL A 274 8.72 5.76 -9.33
CA VAL A 274 7.91 5.48 -8.15
C VAL A 274 8.69 5.89 -6.91
N ARG A 275 8.03 6.54 -5.95
CA ARG A 275 8.67 6.92 -4.68
C ARG A 275 8.14 6.12 -3.51
N TRP A 276 8.97 6.06 -2.47
CA TRP A 276 8.56 5.66 -1.14
C TRP A 276 7.46 6.58 -0.58
N VAL A 277 6.48 6.01 0.13
CA VAL A 277 5.41 6.78 0.78
C VAL A 277 5.89 7.58 1.99
N GLY A 278 6.99 7.16 2.62
CA GLY A 278 7.59 7.79 3.80
C GLY A 278 7.39 7.03 5.12
N ASN A 279 6.85 5.81 5.09
CA ASN A 279 6.71 4.93 6.25
C ASN A 279 6.57 3.47 5.80
N GLU A 280 6.88 2.53 6.69
CA GLU A 280 6.73 1.07 6.46
C GLU A 280 5.43 0.49 7.06
N SER A 281 4.54 1.36 7.58
CA SER A 281 3.25 0.94 8.12
C SER A 281 2.19 0.71 7.04
N GLY A 282 2.50 0.95 5.76
CA GLY A 282 1.60 0.73 4.63
C GLY A 282 0.56 1.82 4.42
N TYR A 283 0.69 3.00 5.04
CA TYR A 283 -0.31 4.07 4.93
C TYR A 283 0.15 5.21 4.01
N GLY A 284 -0.69 5.50 3.02
CA GLY A 284 -0.68 6.73 2.24
C GLY A 284 -1.35 7.89 2.97
N ARG A 285 -1.07 9.11 2.50
CA ARG A 285 -1.71 10.32 3.01
C ARG A 285 -3.18 10.32 2.66
N VAL A 286 -4.00 10.96 3.51
CA VAL A 286 -5.40 11.27 3.14
C VAL A 286 -5.45 12.21 1.93
N THR A 287 -4.48 13.13 1.83
CA THR A 287 -4.26 14.02 0.68
C THR A 287 -2.98 13.59 -0.03
N GLU A 288 -3.03 12.51 -0.80
CA GLU A 288 -1.87 11.98 -1.52
C GLU A 288 -1.76 12.57 -2.93
N HIS A 289 -0.68 13.31 -3.17
CA HIS A 289 -0.38 13.93 -4.46
C HIS A 289 0.67 13.08 -5.19
N SER A 290 0.39 12.73 -6.44
CA SER A 290 1.37 12.12 -7.33
C SER A 290 2.14 13.18 -8.13
N VAL A 291 1.70 14.45 -8.12
CA VAL A 291 2.39 15.57 -8.78
C VAL A 291 3.13 16.39 -7.75
N LEU A 292 4.47 16.33 -7.76
CA LEU A 292 5.34 16.93 -6.76
C LEU A 292 6.27 18.01 -7.37
N PRO A 293 6.61 19.09 -6.63
CA PRO A 293 7.51 20.13 -7.10
C PRO A 293 8.99 19.84 -6.77
N PHE A 294 9.90 20.28 -7.64
CA PHE A 294 11.35 20.08 -7.46
C PHE A 294 12.18 21.21 -8.08
N ASN A 295 13.49 21.22 -7.76
CA ASN A 295 14.47 22.17 -8.28
C ASN A 295 15.53 21.51 -9.18
N GLY A 296 16.12 22.30 -10.08
CA GLY A 296 17.10 21.89 -11.09
C GLY A 296 16.46 21.53 -12.44
N PRO A 297 17.17 20.79 -13.31
CA PRO A 297 16.64 20.43 -14.63
C PRO A 297 15.39 19.55 -14.52
N ALA A 298 14.39 19.90 -15.34
CA ALA A 298 13.17 19.13 -15.56
C ALA A 298 13.47 17.92 -16.44
N ASP A 299 13.58 16.74 -15.82
CA ASP A 299 13.95 15.49 -16.47
C ASP A 299 13.13 14.34 -15.85
N PRO A 300 12.37 13.57 -16.64
CA PRO A 300 11.56 12.46 -16.12
C PRO A 300 12.42 11.36 -15.50
N ASP A 301 13.63 11.11 -16.01
CA ASP A 301 14.52 10.05 -15.51
C ASP A 301 15.45 10.51 -14.38
N ARG A 302 15.30 11.75 -13.92
CA ARG A 302 16.06 12.25 -12.77
C ARG A 302 15.53 11.65 -11.47
N LEU A 303 16.45 11.04 -10.72
CA LEU A 303 16.25 10.62 -9.34
C LEU A 303 16.29 11.86 -8.44
N VAL A 304 15.14 12.18 -7.85
CA VAL A 304 14.97 13.36 -6.98
C VAL A 304 13.90 13.05 -5.95
N LYS A 305 14.26 13.13 -4.66
CA LYS A 305 13.32 12.92 -3.57
C LYS A 305 12.84 14.24 -2.98
N PRO A 306 11.61 14.30 -2.44
CA PRO A 306 11.22 15.35 -1.50
C PRO A 306 12.22 15.44 -0.34
N ASP A 307 12.32 16.63 0.28
CA ASP A 307 13.19 16.84 1.45
C ASP A 307 12.86 15.85 2.58
N ASP A 308 11.56 15.54 2.74
CA ASP A 308 11.05 14.56 3.68
C ASP A 308 9.88 13.80 3.05
N ASN A 309 10.08 12.53 2.73
CA ASN A 309 9.02 11.66 2.22
C ASN A 309 7.92 11.39 3.25
N GLY A 310 8.13 11.65 4.54
CA GLY A 310 7.12 11.54 5.60
C GLY A 310 6.30 12.83 5.81
N ALA A 311 6.62 13.92 5.12
CA ALA A 311 5.97 15.21 5.32
C ALA A 311 4.46 15.15 5.04
N GLY A 312 3.63 15.77 5.89
CA GLY A 312 2.17 15.72 5.74
C GLY A 312 1.62 16.34 4.44
N ASP A 313 2.39 17.21 3.79
CA ASP A 313 2.06 17.83 2.51
C ASP A 313 3.26 17.79 1.55
N LEU A 314 3.11 17.09 0.43
CA LEU A 314 4.12 16.98 -0.62
C LEU A 314 3.76 17.73 -1.90
N GLY A 315 2.52 18.22 -2.04
CA GLY A 315 2.06 18.68 -3.34
C GLY A 315 0.81 19.53 -3.32
N SER A 316 0.41 20.12 -2.20
CA SER A 316 -0.75 21.00 -2.12
C SER A 316 -0.58 22.25 -2.98
N ASN A 317 -1.70 22.93 -3.29
CA ASN A 317 -1.62 24.19 -4.03
C ASN A 317 -0.75 25.23 -3.29
N GLY A 318 -0.81 25.26 -1.96
CA GLY A 318 -0.02 26.20 -1.16
C GLY A 318 1.49 25.90 -1.22
N LEU A 319 1.88 24.62 -1.30
CA LEU A 319 3.28 24.23 -1.50
C LEU A 319 3.76 24.59 -2.91
N LEU A 320 2.98 24.24 -3.94
CA LEU A 320 3.33 24.47 -5.34
C LEU A 320 3.54 25.96 -5.67
N THR A 321 2.78 26.85 -5.04
CA THR A 321 2.81 28.29 -5.33
C THR A 321 3.71 29.09 -4.37
N GLN A 322 4.58 28.42 -3.61
CA GLN A 322 5.56 29.11 -2.78
C GLN A 322 6.50 29.96 -3.63
N ARG A 323 6.92 31.10 -3.08
CA ARG A 323 7.79 32.07 -3.77
C ARG A 323 9.07 32.32 -2.97
N ASN A 324 10.15 32.56 -3.70
CA ASN A 324 11.41 33.07 -3.17
C ASN A 324 11.26 34.53 -2.73
N SER A 325 12.24 35.05 -1.98
CA SER A 325 12.26 36.45 -1.51
C SER A 325 12.23 37.49 -2.63
N ASN A 326 12.70 37.12 -3.83
CA ASN A 326 12.66 37.95 -5.04
C ASN A 326 11.33 37.88 -5.81
N GLY A 327 10.32 37.16 -5.29
CA GLY A 327 8.99 37.00 -5.89
C GLY A 327 8.88 35.92 -6.97
N THR A 328 9.98 35.28 -7.37
CA THR A 328 9.96 34.15 -8.33
C THR A 328 9.40 32.87 -7.68
N PRO A 329 8.84 31.93 -8.45
CA PRO A 329 8.46 30.62 -7.93
C PRO A 329 9.61 29.93 -7.20
N ARG A 330 9.31 29.24 -6.10
CA ARG A 330 10.29 28.47 -5.30
C ARG A 330 10.84 27.25 -6.07
N TRP A 331 10.04 26.74 -7.01
CA TRP A 331 10.26 25.46 -7.68
C TRP A 331 10.55 25.66 -9.17
N ASP A 332 11.46 24.86 -9.71
CA ASP A 332 11.83 24.91 -11.13
C ASP A 332 10.94 24.01 -12.02
N TYR A 333 10.30 22.98 -11.47
CA TYR A 333 9.39 22.10 -12.20
C TYR A 333 8.46 21.29 -11.29
N VAL A 334 7.46 20.65 -11.90
CA VAL A 334 6.60 19.62 -11.29
C VAL A 334 6.72 18.30 -12.05
N LYS A 335 6.66 17.17 -11.33
CA LYS A 335 6.87 15.82 -11.86
C LYS A 335 5.83 14.84 -11.34
N TRP A 336 5.43 13.87 -12.18
CA TRP A 336 4.65 12.71 -11.78
C TRP A 336 5.55 11.71 -11.05
N LEU A 337 5.30 11.53 -9.75
CA LEU A 337 6.04 10.65 -8.86
C LEU A 337 5.06 10.06 -7.80
N PRO A 338 4.32 8.99 -8.15
CA PRO A 338 3.31 8.38 -7.31
C PRO A 338 3.95 7.58 -6.16
N ALA A 339 3.18 7.43 -5.08
CA ALA A 339 3.61 6.73 -3.87
C ALA A 339 3.35 5.21 -3.96
N GLU A 340 4.34 4.44 -3.52
CA GLU A 340 4.19 3.04 -3.14
C GLU A 340 4.20 2.91 -1.62
N CYS A 341 3.22 2.18 -1.10
CA CYS A 341 2.99 1.93 0.32
C CYS A 341 3.45 0.51 0.63
N ASP A 342 4.72 0.40 1.01
CA ASP A 342 5.36 -0.83 1.41
C ASP A 342 5.09 -1.14 2.89
N THR A 343 4.81 -2.40 3.18
CA THR A 343 4.63 -2.91 4.55
C THR A 343 4.76 -4.42 4.58
N HIS A 344 4.67 -5.03 5.75
CA HIS A 344 4.85 -6.46 5.95
C HIS A 344 3.64 -7.13 6.62
N LEU A 345 3.28 -8.33 6.13
CA LEU A 345 2.18 -9.11 6.69
C LEU A 345 2.49 -9.63 8.10
N GLY A 346 3.76 -9.95 8.39
CA GLY A 346 4.21 -10.40 9.71
C GLY A 346 4.70 -9.24 10.60
N PRO A 347 5.48 -9.53 11.64
CA PRO A 347 6.09 -8.50 12.51
C PRO A 347 7.35 -7.85 11.91
N GLY A 348 7.90 -8.39 10.82
CA GLY A 348 9.09 -7.88 10.14
C GLY A 348 9.13 -8.28 8.67
N TRP A 349 10.20 -7.90 7.98
CA TRP A 349 10.41 -8.16 6.57
C TRP A 349 10.83 -9.61 6.32
N PHE A 350 11.77 -10.15 7.10
CA PHE A 350 12.14 -11.57 7.00
C PHE A 350 11.25 -12.44 7.89
N TRP A 351 11.18 -13.72 7.57
CA TRP A 351 10.46 -14.68 8.39
C TRP A 351 11.22 -15.00 9.68
N HIS A 352 10.49 -15.04 10.80
CA HIS A 352 10.96 -15.48 12.10
C HIS A 352 10.15 -16.67 12.62
N GLN A 353 10.81 -17.55 13.37
CA GLN A 353 10.15 -18.70 13.97
C GLN A 353 9.05 -18.25 14.95
N ASN A 354 7.88 -18.89 14.84
CA ASN A 354 6.67 -18.59 15.63
C ASN A 354 6.07 -17.19 15.40
N GLN A 355 6.44 -16.50 14.32
CA GLN A 355 5.72 -15.29 13.92
C GLN A 355 4.28 -15.62 13.51
N GLN A 356 3.42 -14.61 13.57
CA GLN A 356 2.03 -14.69 13.15
C GLN A 356 1.71 -13.52 12.20
N PRO A 357 0.81 -13.70 11.22
CA PRO A 357 0.41 -12.62 10.34
C PRO A 357 -0.53 -11.63 11.05
N ASN A 358 -0.40 -10.35 10.71
CA ASN A 358 -1.31 -9.26 11.09
C ASN A 358 -2.76 -9.57 10.68
N SER A 359 -3.71 -9.23 11.55
CA SER A 359 -5.14 -9.59 11.46
C SER A 359 -5.79 -9.21 10.12
N LEU A 360 -6.94 -9.82 9.82
CA LEU A 360 -7.77 -9.40 8.68
C LEU A 360 -8.22 -7.94 8.82
N SER A 361 -8.61 -7.49 10.02
CA SER A 361 -9.00 -6.09 10.28
C SER A 361 -7.86 -5.12 9.98
N TRP A 362 -6.62 -5.47 10.31
CA TRP A 362 -5.45 -4.69 9.96
C TRP A 362 -5.25 -4.62 8.44
N LEU A 363 -5.36 -5.75 7.72
CA LEU A 363 -5.25 -5.75 6.25
C LEU A 363 -6.33 -4.92 5.57
N GLN A 364 -7.55 -4.92 6.10
CA GLN A 364 -8.65 -4.07 5.62
C GLN A 364 -8.29 -2.59 5.78
N ASP A 365 -7.84 -2.19 6.96
CA ASP A 365 -7.45 -0.81 7.25
C ASP A 365 -6.27 -0.36 6.40
N VAL A 366 -5.22 -1.18 6.27
CA VAL A 366 -4.08 -0.90 5.38
C VAL A 366 -4.52 -0.78 3.93
N TYR A 367 -5.43 -1.63 3.43
CA TYR A 367 -5.94 -1.54 2.06
C TYR A 367 -6.68 -0.21 1.81
N PHE A 368 -7.53 0.24 2.73
CA PHE A 368 -8.14 1.56 2.67
C PHE A 368 -7.12 2.70 2.89
N GLY A 369 -6.07 2.43 3.66
CA GLY A 369 -4.95 3.31 3.95
C GLY A 369 -3.97 3.49 2.79
N SER A 370 -3.95 2.59 1.82
CA SER A 370 -3.03 2.57 0.67
C SER A 370 -3.77 2.70 -0.66
N VAL A 371 -4.31 1.60 -1.19
CA VAL A 371 -5.11 1.54 -2.43
C VAL A 371 -6.27 2.52 -2.37
N GLY A 372 -6.90 2.66 -1.20
CA GLY A 372 -7.96 3.62 -0.94
C GLY A 372 -7.53 5.10 -0.88
N ARG A 373 -6.24 5.40 -1.00
CA ARG A 373 -5.61 6.72 -0.84
C ARG A 373 -4.58 7.02 -1.95
N ASN A 374 -4.83 6.59 -3.19
CA ASN A 374 -3.97 6.88 -4.34
C ASN A 374 -2.51 6.38 -4.15
N CYS A 375 -2.34 5.24 -3.48
CA CYS A 375 -1.06 4.59 -3.26
C CYS A 375 -1.16 3.12 -3.70
N GLN A 376 -0.13 2.55 -4.30
CA GLN A 376 -0.07 1.10 -4.49
C GLN A 376 0.26 0.42 -3.15
N LEU A 377 -0.35 -0.70 -2.83
CA LEU A 377 0.02 -1.53 -1.68
C LEU A 377 1.04 -2.58 -2.11
N LEU A 378 2.26 -2.48 -1.60
CA LEU A 378 3.30 -3.48 -1.70
C LEU A 378 3.38 -4.25 -0.37
N LEU A 379 2.79 -5.44 -0.33
CA LEU A 379 2.70 -6.25 0.89
C LEU A 379 3.79 -7.34 0.90
N ASN A 380 4.71 -7.27 1.86
CA ASN A 380 5.70 -8.31 2.06
C ASN A 380 5.10 -9.57 2.69
N ILE A 381 5.42 -10.72 2.08
CA ILE A 381 5.02 -12.06 2.50
C ILE A 381 6.29 -12.92 2.48
N ALA A 382 6.90 -13.10 3.64
CA ALA A 382 8.21 -13.73 3.77
C ALA A 382 8.12 -15.27 3.73
N PRO A 383 8.81 -15.96 2.81
CA PRO A 383 8.97 -17.40 2.88
C PRO A 383 9.74 -17.82 4.14
N ASP A 384 9.35 -18.96 4.72
CA ASP A 384 10.03 -19.55 5.87
C ASP A 384 11.36 -20.22 5.51
N ASN A 385 12.07 -20.75 6.51
CA ASN A 385 13.35 -21.44 6.32
C ASN A 385 13.24 -22.80 5.57
N THR A 386 12.03 -23.28 5.28
CA THR A 386 11.85 -24.41 4.34
C THR A 386 11.84 -23.94 2.89
N GLY A 387 11.59 -22.65 2.65
CA GLY A 387 11.45 -22.04 1.33
C GLY A 387 9.99 -21.99 0.84
N ARG A 388 9.01 -21.96 1.76
CA ARG A 388 7.57 -21.91 1.45
C ARG A 388 6.92 -20.73 2.18
N LEU A 389 5.81 -20.21 1.65
CA LEU A 389 5.01 -19.26 2.44
C LEU A 389 4.37 -20.01 3.63
N PRO A 390 4.44 -19.48 4.86
CA PRO A 390 3.81 -20.08 6.03
C PRO A 390 2.31 -20.34 5.81
N GLY A 391 1.77 -21.42 6.40
CA GLY A 391 0.36 -21.79 6.26
C GLY A 391 -0.60 -20.70 6.74
N ASP A 392 -0.32 -20.12 7.93
CA ASP A 392 -1.14 -19.05 8.52
C ASP A 392 -1.16 -17.79 7.63
N ASP A 393 -0.04 -17.45 6.98
CA ASP A 393 0.06 -16.34 6.03
C ASP A 393 -0.82 -16.61 4.80
N VAL A 394 -0.76 -17.82 4.23
CA VAL A 394 -1.60 -18.24 3.09
C VAL A 394 -3.08 -18.14 3.44
N ASP A 395 -3.49 -18.63 4.61
CA ASP A 395 -4.87 -18.57 5.08
C ASP A 395 -5.35 -17.13 5.26
N ARG A 396 -4.53 -16.26 5.86
CA ARG A 396 -4.81 -14.83 6.02
C ARG A 396 -4.95 -14.11 4.67
N LEU A 397 -4.13 -14.45 3.68
CA LEU A 397 -4.25 -13.87 2.33
C LEU A 397 -5.55 -14.31 1.64
N HIS A 398 -6.00 -15.55 1.84
CA HIS A 398 -7.30 -16.03 1.33
C HIS A 398 -8.49 -15.40 2.07
N GLU A 399 -8.40 -15.15 3.38
CA GLU A 399 -9.37 -14.33 4.12
C GLU A 399 -9.48 -12.92 3.54
N PHE A 400 -8.33 -12.28 3.32
CA PHE A 400 -8.26 -10.93 2.76
C PHE A 400 -8.83 -10.88 1.34
N ALA A 401 -8.51 -11.86 0.49
CA ALA A 401 -9.05 -11.95 -0.86
C ALA A 401 -10.58 -12.16 -0.87
N ARG A 402 -11.11 -13.02 0.01
CA ARG A 402 -12.56 -13.21 0.18
C ARG A 402 -13.25 -11.92 0.59
N TRP A 403 -12.72 -11.23 1.60
CA TRP A 403 -13.26 -9.93 2.00
C TRP A 403 -13.30 -8.92 0.85
N ARG A 404 -12.18 -8.75 0.11
CA ARG A 404 -12.17 -7.83 -1.05
C ARG A 404 -13.19 -8.23 -2.11
N SER A 405 -13.34 -9.53 -2.37
CA SER A 405 -14.37 -10.03 -3.29
C SER A 405 -15.78 -9.75 -2.81
N ASP A 406 -16.05 -9.91 -1.51
CA ASP A 406 -17.38 -9.66 -0.91
C ASP A 406 -17.75 -8.18 -0.99
N VAL A 407 -16.81 -7.27 -0.71
CA VAL A 407 -17.05 -5.82 -0.76
C VAL A 407 -17.14 -5.32 -2.20
N PHE A 408 -16.12 -5.62 -3.02
CA PHE A 408 -15.94 -4.98 -4.32
C PHE A 408 -16.48 -5.80 -5.50
N GLY A 409 -16.90 -7.04 -5.28
CA GLY A 409 -17.46 -7.91 -6.32
C GLY A 409 -18.79 -7.42 -6.91
N ALA A 410 -19.54 -6.61 -6.16
CA ALA A 410 -20.73 -5.92 -6.62
C ALA A 410 -20.53 -4.40 -6.57
N ASP A 411 -20.73 -3.73 -7.72
CA ASP A 411 -20.77 -2.27 -7.83
C ASP A 411 -22.17 -1.84 -8.23
N HIS A 412 -22.87 -1.16 -7.33
CA HIS A 412 -24.22 -0.66 -7.55
C HIS A 412 -24.28 0.53 -8.53
N ALA A 413 -23.15 1.22 -8.74
CA ALA A 413 -23.07 2.34 -9.68
C ALA A 413 -22.78 1.88 -11.11
N ARG A 414 -22.17 0.70 -11.31
CA ARG A 414 -21.79 0.21 -12.64
C ARG A 414 -22.99 0.10 -13.57
N GLY A 415 -22.96 0.83 -14.68
CA GLY A 415 -24.04 0.89 -15.67
C GLY A 415 -25.30 1.62 -15.20
N ALA A 416 -25.29 2.22 -14.00
CA ALA A 416 -26.42 2.98 -13.46
C ALA A 416 -26.67 4.26 -14.26
N ARG A 417 -27.84 4.88 -14.08
CA ARG A 417 -28.17 6.13 -14.79
C ARG A 417 -27.41 7.28 -14.13
N ALA A 418 -26.48 7.89 -14.86
CA ALA A 418 -25.77 9.07 -14.40
C ALA A 418 -26.19 10.35 -15.15
N THR A 419 -26.38 11.46 -14.43
CA THR A 419 -26.72 12.78 -14.99
C THR A 419 -25.97 13.91 -14.32
N ASN A 420 -25.78 15.03 -15.01
CA ASN A 420 -25.27 16.25 -14.36
C ASN A 420 -26.29 16.71 -13.32
N ASP A 421 -25.82 17.18 -12.16
CA ASP A 421 -26.69 17.89 -11.21
C ASP A 421 -26.97 19.32 -11.73
N SER A 422 -27.95 19.97 -11.10
CA SER A 422 -28.37 21.34 -11.40
C SER A 422 -27.17 22.30 -11.44
N GLY A 423 -27.08 23.08 -12.52
CA GLY A 423 -25.99 24.04 -12.72
C GLY A 423 -24.69 23.46 -13.27
N THR A 424 -24.62 22.14 -13.48
CA THR A 424 -23.45 21.51 -14.12
C THR A 424 -23.71 21.20 -15.59
N THR A 425 -22.73 21.53 -16.43
CA THR A 425 -22.66 21.08 -17.83
C THR A 425 -21.36 20.33 -18.04
N ASN A 426 -21.32 19.43 -19.02
CA ASN A 426 -20.12 18.67 -19.37
C ASN A 426 -19.54 19.06 -20.73
N THR A 427 -18.26 18.77 -20.89
CA THR A 427 -17.58 18.87 -22.18
C THR A 427 -18.14 17.82 -23.16
N PRO A 428 -18.24 18.13 -24.48
CA PRO A 428 -18.75 17.18 -25.47
C PRO A 428 -18.01 15.84 -25.43
N GLY A 429 -18.73 14.72 -25.43
CA GLY A 429 -18.17 13.37 -25.33
C GLY A 429 -17.95 12.87 -23.89
N ASN A 430 -17.75 13.76 -22.92
CA ASN A 430 -17.41 13.42 -21.53
C ASN A 430 -18.63 13.48 -20.62
N THR A 431 -19.66 12.72 -20.98
CA THR A 431 -20.96 12.70 -20.28
C THR A 431 -20.87 12.01 -18.91
N PRO A 432 -21.81 12.26 -17.98
CA PRO A 432 -21.86 11.57 -16.69
C PRO A 432 -21.85 10.03 -16.76
N ALA A 433 -22.41 9.45 -17.83
CA ALA A 433 -22.40 8.00 -18.05
C ALA A 433 -20.98 7.40 -18.13
N LYS A 434 -19.98 8.22 -18.49
CA LYS A 434 -18.57 7.82 -18.54
C LYS A 434 -17.95 7.60 -17.16
N ALA A 435 -18.57 8.09 -16.09
CA ALA A 435 -18.10 7.81 -14.74
C ALA A 435 -18.59 6.45 -14.19
N VAL A 436 -19.42 5.72 -14.95
CA VAL A 436 -20.06 4.48 -14.48
C VAL A 436 -20.04 3.36 -15.54
N ASP A 437 -19.30 3.52 -16.63
CA ASP A 437 -19.26 2.53 -17.72
C ASP A 437 -18.23 1.41 -17.51
N GLY A 438 -17.39 1.54 -16.48
CA GLY A 438 -16.34 0.57 -16.15
C GLY A 438 -15.10 0.68 -17.01
N ASP A 439 -14.92 1.77 -17.76
CA ASP A 439 -13.74 2.04 -18.57
C ASP A 439 -12.94 3.24 -18.02
N ALA A 440 -11.82 2.92 -17.36
CA ALA A 440 -10.93 3.91 -16.76
C ALA A 440 -10.23 4.85 -17.77
N SER A 441 -10.32 4.57 -19.08
CA SER A 441 -9.79 5.46 -20.13
C SER A 441 -10.78 6.55 -20.54
N THR A 442 -12.07 6.41 -20.17
CA THR A 442 -13.09 7.44 -20.39
C THR A 442 -13.37 8.21 -19.10
N SER A 443 -14.03 9.37 -19.19
CA SER A 443 -14.35 10.14 -18.00
C SER A 443 -15.52 11.09 -18.21
N TRP A 444 -16.23 11.39 -17.12
CA TRP A 444 -17.05 12.60 -17.03
C TRP A 444 -16.15 13.81 -16.77
N GLN A 445 -16.38 14.89 -17.52
CA GLN A 445 -15.65 16.15 -17.35
C GLN A 445 -16.62 17.34 -17.43
N PRO A 446 -16.88 18.05 -16.31
CA PRO A 446 -17.64 19.28 -16.34
C PRO A 446 -16.91 20.38 -17.13
N THR A 447 -17.65 21.40 -17.58
CA THR A 447 -17.05 22.53 -18.32
C THR A 447 -16.18 23.43 -17.44
N GLY A 448 -16.48 23.50 -16.14
CA GLY A 448 -15.71 24.24 -15.13
C GLY A 448 -14.68 23.39 -14.37
N LYS A 449 -13.96 24.03 -13.44
CA LYS A 449 -13.06 23.36 -12.47
C LYS A 449 -13.83 22.74 -11.28
N THR A 450 -15.14 22.93 -11.25
CA THR A 450 -16.09 22.34 -10.29
C THR A 450 -17.28 21.79 -11.06
N GLY A 451 -18.04 20.91 -10.43
CA GLY A 451 -19.22 20.32 -11.03
C GLY A 451 -19.78 19.20 -10.18
N SER A 452 -20.98 18.74 -10.49
CA SER A 452 -21.62 17.66 -9.76
C SER A 452 -22.36 16.71 -10.70
N LEU A 453 -22.32 15.42 -10.37
CA LEU A 453 -23.06 14.37 -11.07
C LEU A 453 -23.86 13.54 -10.07
N VAL A 454 -25.02 13.08 -10.51
CA VAL A 454 -25.92 12.19 -9.76
C VAL A 454 -25.89 10.83 -10.43
N VAL A 455 -25.67 9.78 -9.62
CA VAL A 455 -25.81 8.38 -10.00
C VAL A 455 -27.10 7.85 -9.38
N ASP A 456 -27.99 7.34 -10.22
CA ASP A 456 -29.29 6.77 -9.84
C ASP A 456 -29.27 5.25 -10.07
N PHE A 457 -29.30 4.51 -8.97
CA PHE A 457 -29.25 3.05 -8.94
C PHE A 457 -30.56 2.40 -9.39
N GLY A 458 -31.63 3.18 -9.57
CA GLY A 458 -32.97 2.72 -9.92
C GLY A 458 -33.75 2.06 -8.77
N ALA A 459 -33.09 1.70 -7.68
CA ALA A 459 -33.69 1.17 -6.47
C ALA A 459 -32.79 1.46 -5.26
N ALA A 460 -33.37 1.49 -4.06
CA ALA A 460 -32.62 1.68 -2.84
C ALA A 460 -31.60 0.53 -2.63
N ARG A 461 -30.34 0.90 -2.41
CA ARG A 461 -29.22 -0.01 -2.11
C ARG A 461 -28.57 0.38 -0.80
N LYS A 462 -28.10 -0.60 -0.05
CA LYS A 462 -27.21 -0.36 1.09
C LYS A 462 -25.82 -0.04 0.54
N VAL A 463 -25.21 1.03 1.02
CA VAL A 463 -23.88 1.49 0.61
C VAL A 463 -23.08 1.76 1.88
N SER A 464 -21.89 1.17 1.97
CA SER A 464 -20.92 1.44 3.04
C SER A 464 -19.55 1.86 2.52
N VAL A 465 -19.24 1.62 1.25
CA VAL A 465 -17.99 2.06 0.63
C VAL A 465 -18.29 2.74 -0.70
N ILE A 466 -17.67 3.91 -0.92
CA ILE A 466 -17.79 4.67 -2.17
C ILE A 466 -16.40 4.79 -2.78
N GLY A 467 -16.26 4.37 -4.04
CA GLY A 467 -15.02 4.54 -4.79
C GLY A 467 -15.10 5.70 -5.79
N VAL A 468 -14.02 6.46 -5.93
CA VAL A 468 -13.88 7.48 -6.96
C VAL A 468 -12.50 7.38 -7.60
N GLN A 469 -12.42 7.51 -8.92
CA GLN A 469 -11.16 7.47 -9.69
C GLN A 469 -11.11 8.62 -10.69
N GLU A 470 -9.92 9.24 -10.85
CA GLU A 470 -9.65 10.18 -11.95
C GLU A 470 -9.07 9.45 -13.16
N ASN A 471 -9.36 9.95 -14.37
CA ASN A 471 -8.66 9.55 -15.58
C ASN A 471 -7.29 10.23 -15.60
N LEU A 472 -6.27 9.49 -15.19
CA LEU A 472 -4.90 10.00 -15.09
C LEU A 472 -4.26 10.32 -16.45
N GLY A 473 -4.84 9.87 -17.57
CA GLY A 473 -4.39 10.26 -18.91
C GLY A 473 -4.53 11.76 -19.21
N VAL A 474 -5.25 12.51 -18.36
CA VAL A 474 -5.31 13.98 -18.42
C VAL A 474 -4.78 14.65 -17.13
N GLY A 475 -4.27 13.88 -16.18
CA GLY A 475 -3.61 14.35 -14.97
C GLY A 475 -4.45 14.20 -13.69
N GLN A 476 -3.81 14.38 -12.54
CA GLN A 476 -4.46 14.42 -11.22
C GLN A 476 -4.94 15.86 -10.94
N ARG A 477 -6.25 16.09 -10.87
CA ARG A 477 -6.81 17.45 -10.89
C ARG A 477 -7.63 17.77 -9.67
N VAL A 478 -8.40 16.84 -9.10
CA VAL A 478 -9.30 17.12 -7.98
C VAL A 478 -8.50 17.44 -6.70
N THR A 479 -8.88 18.55 -6.05
CA THR A 479 -8.29 19.01 -4.78
C THR A 479 -9.28 18.99 -3.62
N SER A 480 -10.59 18.99 -3.91
CA SER A 480 -11.64 18.75 -2.93
C SER A 480 -12.92 18.26 -3.57
N PHE A 481 -13.62 17.37 -2.87
CA PHE A 481 -14.92 16.86 -3.29
C PHE A 481 -15.76 16.42 -2.09
N ALA A 482 -17.06 16.26 -2.32
CA ALA A 482 -18.00 15.72 -1.34
C ALA A 482 -18.95 14.72 -1.99
N VAL A 483 -19.49 13.82 -1.18
CA VAL A 483 -20.47 12.82 -1.62
C VAL A 483 -21.70 12.91 -0.75
N ASP A 484 -22.87 12.94 -1.40
CA ASP A 484 -24.17 12.99 -0.74
C ASP A 484 -25.01 11.75 -1.09
N SER A 485 -25.88 11.33 -0.18
CA SER A 485 -26.93 10.34 -0.42
C SER A 485 -28.31 11.00 -0.44
N TRP A 486 -29.23 10.44 -1.22
CA TRP A 486 -30.62 10.88 -1.25
C TRP A 486 -31.45 10.14 -0.20
N ASN A 487 -32.22 10.88 0.62
CA ASN A 487 -33.08 10.29 1.66
C ASN A 487 -34.57 10.21 1.28
N GLY A 488 -34.90 10.48 0.02
CA GLY A 488 -36.29 10.55 -0.48
C GLY A 488 -36.78 11.99 -0.66
N SER A 489 -36.30 12.95 0.13
CA SER A 489 -36.73 14.36 0.06
C SER A 489 -35.59 15.36 -0.11
N GLY A 490 -34.35 14.99 0.23
CA GLY A 490 -33.19 15.86 0.16
C GLY A 490 -31.86 15.13 0.17
N TRP A 491 -30.81 15.86 -0.20
CA TRP A 491 -29.43 15.39 -0.18
C TRP A 491 -28.85 15.49 1.24
N GLN A 492 -28.18 14.44 1.69
CA GLN A 492 -27.44 14.38 2.95
C GLN A 492 -25.98 14.08 2.65
N GLN A 493 -25.07 14.95 3.05
CA GLN A 493 -23.63 14.70 2.89
C GLN A 493 -23.22 13.52 3.75
N VAL A 494 -22.64 12.49 3.13
CA VAL A 494 -22.19 11.26 3.81
C VAL A 494 -20.68 11.18 3.91
N SER A 495 -19.95 11.90 3.05
CA SER A 495 -18.49 11.94 3.08
C SER A 495 -17.94 13.18 2.36
N THR A 496 -16.67 13.47 2.62
CA THR A 496 -15.88 14.53 1.99
C THR A 496 -14.44 14.06 1.80
N GLY A 497 -13.72 14.64 0.86
CA GLY A 497 -12.33 14.30 0.57
C GLY A 497 -11.57 15.42 -0.11
N THR A 498 -10.25 15.24 -0.22
CA THR A 498 -9.31 16.16 -0.87
C THR A 498 -8.92 15.63 -2.25
N THR A 499 -7.82 14.91 -2.36
CA THR A 499 -7.35 14.29 -3.60
C THR A 499 -8.16 13.02 -3.93
N ILE A 500 -8.22 12.70 -5.22
CA ILE A 500 -8.74 11.43 -5.72
C ILE A 500 -7.61 10.63 -6.36
N GLY A 501 -6.98 11.15 -7.42
CA GLY A 501 -5.92 10.46 -8.14
C GLY A 501 -6.41 9.15 -8.77
N HIS A 502 -5.55 8.13 -8.76
CA HIS A 502 -5.86 6.80 -9.28
C HIS A 502 -7.13 6.24 -8.65
N LYS A 503 -7.19 6.24 -7.31
CA LYS A 503 -8.34 5.71 -6.56
C LYS A 503 -8.43 6.31 -5.18
N ARG A 504 -9.64 6.70 -4.81
CA ARG A 504 -10.05 7.04 -3.46
C ARG A 504 -11.21 6.16 -3.03
N LEU A 505 -11.02 5.42 -1.95
CA LEU A 505 -12.08 4.66 -1.30
C LEU A 505 -12.51 5.40 -0.03
N LEU A 506 -13.81 5.65 0.08
CA LEU A 506 -14.44 6.29 1.21
C LEU A 506 -15.26 5.26 1.97
N GLU A 507 -14.77 4.85 3.13
CA GLU A 507 -15.54 4.06 4.06
C GLU A 507 -16.53 4.97 4.82
N LEU A 508 -17.81 4.63 4.75
CA LEU A 508 -18.86 5.37 5.44
C LEU A 508 -18.95 4.89 6.88
N THR A 509 -18.64 5.78 7.81
CA THR A 509 -18.81 5.53 9.26
C THR A 509 -20.25 5.14 9.63
N ARG A 510 -21.22 5.49 8.79
CA ARG A 510 -22.61 5.03 8.85
C ARG A 510 -23.06 4.63 7.45
N PRO A 511 -23.20 3.31 7.17
CA PRO A 511 -23.78 2.86 5.92
C PRO A 511 -25.16 3.49 5.69
N VAL A 512 -25.45 3.83 4.44
CA VAL A 512 -26.71 4.45 4.03
C VAL A 512 -27.52 3.50 3.17
N THR A 513 -28.84 3.61 3.22
CA THR A 513 -29.73 2.99 2.23
C THR A 513 -30.29 4.09 1.34
N THR A 514 -29.93 4.08 0.07
CA THR A 514 -30.28 5.16 -0.87
C THR A 514 -30.41 4.63 -2.29
N ASP A 515 -31.26 5.26 -3.10
CA ASP A 515 -31.38 5.00 -4.53
C ASP A 515 -30.46 5.91 -5.36
N LYS A 516 -29.89 6.97 -4.77
CA LYS A 516 -29.05 7.94 -5.49
C LYS A 516 -27.87 8.41 -4.67
N LEU A 517 -26.73 8.52 -5.35
CA LEU A 517 -25.55 9.24 -4.86
C LEU A 517 -25.29 10.47 -5.70
N ARG A 518 -24.77 11.52 -5.06
CA ARG A 518 -24.26 12.71 -5.75
C ARG A 518 -22.79 12.91 -5.42
N LEU A 519 -21.94 12.93 -6.44
CA LEU A 519 -20.55 13.39 -6.33
C LEU A 519 -20.49 14.88 -6.67
N ARG A 520 -19.89 15.68 -5.78
CA ARG A 520 -19.63 17.12 -5.98
C ARG A 520 -18.14 17.39 -5.96
N VAL A 521 -17.56 17.73 -7.11
CA VAL A 521 -16.19 18.27 -7.15
C VAL A 521 -16.25 19.75 -6.80
N THR A 522 -15.65 20.11 -5.66
CA THR A 522 -15.68 21.45 -5.08
C THR A 522 -14.40 22.25 -5.35
N GLY A 523 -13.33 21.60 -5.81
CA GLY A 523 -12.10 22.25 -6.27
C GLY A 523 -11.24 21.32 -7.11
N ALA A 524 -10.61 21.88 -8.15
CA ALA A 524 -9.66 21.18 -9.01
C ALA A 524 -8.66 22.15 -9.68
N ARG A 525 -7.48 21.63 -10.04
CA ARG A 525 -6.40 22.33 -10.77
C ARG A 525 -6.71 22.57 -12.25
N GLY A 526 -7.51 21.67 -12.83
CA GLY A 526 -8.07 21.77 -14.18
C GLY A 526 -9.52 21.31 -14.18
N ARG A 527 -10.08 21.02 -15.37
CA ARG A 527 -11.39 20.35 -15.45
C ARG A 527 -11.24 18.93 -14.88
N PRO A 528 -11.96 18.57 -13.80
CA PRO A 528 -11.84 17.24 -13.22
C PRO A 528 -12.28 16.18 -14.23
N ALA A 529 -11.61 15.04 -14.24
CA ALA A 529 -11.89 13.94 -15.15
C ALA A 529 -12.20 12.68 -14.33
N ILE A 530 -13.48 12.49 -13.99
CA ILE A 530 -13.90 11.36 -13.16
C ILE A 530 -14.14 10.14 -14.05
N ALA A 531 -13.28 9.15 -13.92
CA ALA A 531 -13.34 7.89 -14.67
C ALA A 531 -14.27 6.87 -14.01
N THR A 532 -14.40 6.92 -12.69
CA THR A 532 -15.24 5.96 -11.95
C THR A 532 -15.87 6.63 -10.74
N VAL A 533 -17.15 6.38 -10.56
CA VAL A 533 -17.87 6.46 -9.28
C VAL A 533 -18.44 5.07 -9.04
N SER A 534 -18.04 4.43 -7.94
CA SER A 534 -18.51 3.11 -7.55
C SER A 534 -19.19 3.15 -6.18
N ALA A 535 -20.14 2.24 -5.97
CA ALA A 535 -20.87 2.14 -4.71
C ALA A 535 -21.00 0.68 -4.29
N HIS A 536 -20.50 0.37 -3.11
CA HIS A 536 -20.33 -0.99 -2.63
C HIS A 536 -20.95 -1.17 -1.25
N GLN A 537 -21.30 -2.42 -0.95
CA GLN A 537 -21.73 -2.84 0.36
C GLN A 537 -20.66 -3.75 0.93
N ASP A 538 -20.09 -3.33 2.06
CA ASP A 538 -19.41 -4.26 2.95
C ASP A 538 -20.47 -5.09 3.68
N GLY A 539 -20.52 -6.37 3.32
CA GLY A 539 -21.41 -7.37 3.89
C GLY A 539 -20.94 -7.89 5.24
N GLN A 540 -19.71 -7.56 5.68
CA GLN A 540 -19.25 -7.92 7.00
C GLN A 540 -20.04 -7.12 8.05
N PRO A 541 -20.58 -7.79 9.07
CA PRO A 541 -21.27 -7.09 10.14
C PRO A 541 -20.25 -6.18 10.85
N SER A 542 -20.56 -4.89 10.97
CA SER A 542 -19.71 -3.97 11.72
C SER A 542 -19.57 -4.46 13.17
N ASN A 543 -18.34 -4.59 13.67
CA ASN A 543 -18.07 -4.80 15.09
C ASN A 543 -18.49 -3.53 15.85
N LEU A 544 -19.67 -3.58 16.46
CA LEU A 544 -20.28 -2.50 17.22
C LEU A 544 -19.47 -2.11 18.46
N ALA A 545 -18.60 -3.00 18.94
CA ALA A 545 -17.75 -2.76 20.11
C ALA A 545 -16.44 -2.05 19.77
N LEU A 546 -16.01 -2.03 18.49
CA LEU A 546 -14.74 -1.44 18.07
C LEU A 546 -14.61 0.03 18.51
N GLY A 547 -13.52 0.33 19.21
CA GLY A 547 -13.16 1.63 19.77
C GLY A 547 -14.11 2.16 20.86
N LYS A 548 -15.02 1.33 21.38
CA LYS A 548 -16.03 1.79 22.35
C LYS A 548 -15.47 1.88 23.77
N PRO A 549 -16.06 2.71 24.65
CA PRO A 549 -15.67 2.76 26.05
C PRO A 549 -15.85 1.41 26.74
N ALA A 550 -14.72 0.78 27.12
CA ALA A 550 -14.68 -0.46 27.87
C ALA A 550 -14.16 -0.23 29.30
N ARG A 551 -14.59 -1.09 30.23
CA ARG A 551 -14.17 -1.10 31.64
C ARG A 551 -14.00 -2.53 32.12
N GLN A 552 -13.17 -2.71 33.13
CA GLN A 552 -13.00 -4.00 33.81
C GLN A 552 -12.87 -3.78 35.31
N SER A 553 -13.11 -4.84 36.10
CA SER A 553 -13.17 -4.76 37.56
C SER A 553 -11.88 -4.22 38.19
N THR A 554 -10.73 -4.74 37.75
CA THR A 554 -9.39 -4.32 38.18
C THR A 554 -8.44 -4.39 36.99
N THR A 555 -7.30 -3.70 37.03
CA THR A 555 -6.32 -3.70 35.93
C THR A 555 -4.97 -4.23 36.41
N HIS A 556 -4.37 -5.12 35.62
CA HIS A 556 -3.03 -5.63 35.89
C HIS A 556 -2.00 -4.48 35.90
N HIS A 557 -1.01 -4.58 36.80
CA HIS A 557 -0.03 -3.52 37.06
C HIS A 557 0.83 -3.15 35.82
N LEU A 558 0.90 -4.03 34.81
CA LEU A 558 1.57 -3.77 33.52
C LEU A 558 0.73 -2.99 32.49
N GLY A 559 -0.45 -2.48 32.85
CA GLY A 559 -1.21 -1.59 31.97
C GLY A 559 -2.11 -2.29 30.93
N ALA A 560 -2.51 -3.53 31.18
CA ALA A 560 -3.43 -4.33 30.35
C ALA A 560 -4.90 -3.86 30.46
N ALA A 561 -5.14 -2.63 30.02
CA ALA A 561 -6.40 -1.89 30.18
C ALA A 561 -7.55 -2.48 29.33
N ALA A 562 -8.78 -2.29 29.81
CA ALA A 562 -10.00 -2.82 29.19
C ALA A 562 -10.20 -2.47 27.70
N GLY A 563 -9.69 -1.31 27.26
CA GLY A 563 -9.83 -0.85 25.88
C GLY A 563 -9.14 -1.74 24.84
N ARG A 564 -8.22 -2.63 25.25
CA ARG A 564 -7.56 -3.55 24.32
C ARG A 564 -8.52 -4.58 23.73
N ALA A 565 -9.51 -5.04 24.49
CA ALA A 565 -10.48 -6.02 23.98
C ALA A 565 -11.55 -5.40 23.05
N VAL A 566 -11.35 -4.17 22.61
CA VAL A 566 -12.21 -3.47 21.64
C VAL A 566 -11.37 -2.62 20.69
N ASP A 567 -10.08 -2.90 20.54
CA ASP A 567 -9.20 -2.14 19.65
C ASP A 567 -9.12 -2.75 18.24
N GLY A 568 -9.72 -3.92 18.04
CA GLY A 568 -9.75 -4.64 16.78
C GLY A 568 -8.54 -5.55 16.56
N ASN A 569 -7.65 -5.66 17.55
CA ASN A 569 -6.54 -6.60 17.56
C ASN A 569 -6.94 -7.91 18.27
N THR A 570 -7.06 -8.99 17.51
CA THR A 570 -7.43 -10.31 18.02
C THR A 570 -6.23 -11.13 18.49
N ASP A 571 -5.02 -10.56 18.50
CA ASP A 571 -3.82 -11.28 18.96
C ASP A 571 -3.97 -11.70 20.44
N GLY A 572 -3.96 -13.00 20.66
CA GLY A 572 -4.05 -13.57 22.00
C GLY A 572 -2.74 -13.54 22.79
N SER A 573 -1.66 -12.98 22.24
CA SER A 573 -0.39 -12.82 22.95
C SER A 573 -0.44 -11.65 23.94
N PHE A 574 -0.29 -11.93 25.23
CA PHE A 574 -0.23 -10.86 26.24
C PHE A 574 0.97 -9.94 26.04
N TRP A 575 2.09 -10.51 25.63
CA TRP A 575 3.31 -9.76 25.33
C TRP A 575 3.23 -8.99 24.01
N GLY A 576 2.26 -9.33 23.14
CA GLY A 576 1.88 -8.55 21.96
C GLY A 576 1.10 -7.26 22.28
N ASN A 577 0.93 -6.92 23.57
CA ASN A 577 0.23 -5.72 24.04
C ASN A 577 -1.26 -5.64 23.63
N SER A 578 -1.85 -6.76 23.21
CA SER A 578 -3.22 -6.86 22.69
C SER A 578 -4.23 -7.38 23.73
N VAL A 579 -3.76 -7.99 24.82
CA VAL A 579 -4.65 -8.68 25.77
C VAL A 579 -4.96 -7.80 26.98
N THR A 580 -6.24 -7.72 27.33
CA THR A 580 -6.72 -7.20 28.63
C THR A 580 -6.40 -8.16 29.76
N HIS A 581 -6.19 -7.67 30.98
CA HIS A 581 -5.92 -8.55 32.12
C HIS A 581 -6.37 -7.89 33.41
N THR A 582 -7.26 -8.56 34.15
CA THR A 582 -7.63 -8.13 35.50
C THR A 582 -6.49 -8.34 36.48
N SER A 583 -6.45 -7.60 37.58
CA SER A 583 -5.33 -7.69 38.53
C SER A 583 -5.23 -9.09 39.14
N ASP A 584 -4.01 -9.60 39.23
CA ASP A 584 -3.64 -10.81 39.95
C ASP A 584 -3.17 -10.50 41.39
N THR A 585 -2.73 -9.26 41.65
CA THR A 585 -2.34 -8.79 42.99
C THR A 585 -3.49 -8.17 43.77
N GLU A 586 -4.55 -7.73 43.09
CA GLU A 586 -5.80 -7.22 43.67
C GLU A 586 -6.97 -8.04 43.11
N PRO A 587 -7.09 -9.33 43.50
CA PRO A 587 -8.03 -10.25 42.88
C PRO A 587 -9.47 -9.87 43.22
N ASP A 588 -10.29 -9.71 42.18
CA ASP A 588 -11.74 -9.63 42.31
C ASP A 588 -12.28 -11.07 42.47
N PRO A 589 -13.21 -11.34 43.41
CA PRO A 589 -13.81 -12.66 43.55
C PRO A 589 -14.58 -13.13 42.31
N ARG A 590 -14.98 -12.22 41.41
CA ARG A 590 -15.73 -12.48 40.17
C ARG A 590 -15.35 -11.46 39.09
N PRO A 591 -14.12 -11.54 38.53
CA PRO A 591 -13.62 -10.52 37.61
C PRO A 591 -14.52 -10.38 36.39
N TRP A 592 -14.70 -9.13 35.94
CA TRP A 592 -15.56 -8.80 34.81
C TRP A 592 -14.92 -7.76 33.90
N TRP A 593 -15.33 -7.80 32.64
CA TRP A 593 -15.07 -6.82 31.61
C TRP A 593 -16.39 -6.44 30.93
N GLN A 594 -16.58 -5.17 30.57
CA GLN A 594 -17.77 -4.72 29.85
C GLN A 594 -17.48 -3.59 28.86
N VAL A 595 -18.34 -3.46 27.85
CA VAL A 595 -18.33 -2.37 26.86
C VAL A 595 -19.69 -1.68 26.76
N ASP A 596 -19.67 -0.35 26.59
CA ASP A 596 -20.84 0.47 26.23
C ASP A 596 -20.84 0.78 24.73
N LEU A 597 -21.76 0.20 23.97
CA LEU A 597 -21.89 0.40 22.51
C LEU A 597 -22.34 1.84 22.15
N GLY A 598 -22.77 2.62 23.14
CA GLY A 598 -23.21 4.02 23.04
C GLY A 598 -24.71 4.17 22.81
N SER A 599 -25.37 3.17 22.22
CA SER A 599 -26.83 3.13 22.01
C SER A 599 -27.31 1.68 21.96
N SER A 600 -28.62 1.46 22.12
CA SER A 600 -29.23 0.14 21.96
C SER A 600 -29.11 -0.32 20.50
N GLN A 601 -28.58 -1.52 20.29
CA GLN A 601 -28.37 -2.15 18.98
C GLN A 601 -29.01 -3.53 18.97
N GLN A 602 -29.52 -3.98 17.81
CA GLN A 602 -30.03 -5.34 17.66
C GLN A 602 -28.87 -6.34 17.51
N ILE A 603 -28.39 -6.88 18.62
CA ILE A 603 -27.19 -7.73 18.68
C ILE A 603 -27.53 -9.15 18.23
N GLY A 604 -26.85 -9.59 17.17
CA GLY A 604 -26.97 -10.93 16.61
C GLY A 604 -25.96 -11.91 17.22
N THR A 605 -24.69 -11.51 17.35
CA THR A 605 -23.62 -12.39 17.83
C THR A 605 -22.62 -11.60 18.66
N VAL A 606 -22.11 -12.22 19.73
CA VAL A 606 -20.93 -11.77 20.47
C VAL A 606 -19.81 -12.78 20.22
N THR A 607 -18.63 -12.30 19.83
CA THR A 607 -17.45 -13.12 19.61
C THR A 607 -16.42 -12.78 20.67
N VAL A 608 -15.93 -13.78 21.39
CA VAL A 608 -14.91 -13.64 22.43
C VAL A 608 -13.62 -14.26 21.95
N HIS A 609 -12.55 -13.48 21.91
CA HIS A 609 -11.19 -13.92 21.58
C HIS A 609 -10.38 -14.07 22.87
N ASN A 610 -9.98 -15.30 23.17
CA ASN A 610 -9.22 -15.62 24.38
C ASN A 610 -7.71 -15.38 24.18
N ARG A 611 -6.97 -15.32 25.30
CA ARG A 611 -5.51 -15.32 25.34
C ARG A 611 -4.95 -16.66 24.79
N THR A 612 -3.88 -16.61 24.00
CA THR A 612 -3.32 -17.76 23.26
C THR A 612 -1.86 -18.07 23.57
N ASP A 613 -1.05 -17.12 24.05
CA ASP A 613 0.38 -17.34 24.36
C ASP A 613 0.60 -18.24 25.60
N CYS A 614 -0.24 -18.09 26.62
CA CYS A 614 -0.36 -19.00 27.76
C CYS A 614 -1.66 -18.72 28.52
N CYS A 615 -1.97 -19.56 29.51
CA CYS A 615 -3.03 -19.30 30.49
C CYS A 615 -4.46 -19.15 29.92
N GLY A 616 -4.71 -19.58 28.68
CA GLY A 616 -6.04 -19.53 28.07
C GLY A 616 -7.08 -20.37 28.85
N ASP A 617 -6.63 -21.36 29.62
CA ASP A 617 -7.44 -22.19 30.52
C ASP A 617 -8.15 -21.37 31.60
N ARG A 618 -7.69 -20.15 31.90
CA ARG A 618 -8.33 -19.24 32.87
C ARG A 618 -9.74 -18.82 32.46
N LEU A 619 -10.04 -18.80 31.16
CA LEU A 619 -11.37 -18.44 30.65
C LEU A 619 -12.17 -19.70 30.30
N SER A 620 -12.48 -20.53 31.31
CA SER A 620 -13.18 -21.82 31.14
C SER A 620 -14.54 -21.91 31.83
N ASP A 621 -14.87 -20.95 32.70
CA ASP A 621 -16.15 -20.91 33.42
C ASP A 621 -16.64 -19.47 33.54
N TYR A 622 -17.30 -18.99 32.49
CA TYR A 622 -17.62 -17.58 32.31
C TYR A 622 -19.00 -17.35 31.71
N TRP A 623 -19.54 -16.18 31.96
CA TRP A 623 -20.81 -15.71 31.47
C TRP A 623 -20.64 -14.56 30.50
N VAL A 624 -21.50 -14.51 29.50
CA VAL A 624 -21.66 -13.34 28.62
C VAL A 624 -23.06 -12.77 28.82
N PHE A 625 -23.15 -11.47 29.05
CA PHE A 625 -24.39 -10.75 29.31
C PHE A 625 -24.63 -9.66 28.27
N VAL A 626 -25.90 -9.40 27.98
CA VAL A 626 -26.35 -8.28 27.12
C VAL A 626 -27.52 -7.57 27.79
N SER A 627 -27.48 -6.23 27.83
CA SER A 627 -28.50 -5.39 28.47
C SER A 627 -28.61 -4.01 27.82
N ASP A 628 -29.79 -3.40 27.81
CA ASP A 628 -29.98 -1.99 27.45
C ASP A 628 -29.63 -1.02 28.59
N ARG A 629 -29.57 -1.52 29.83
CA ARG A 629 -29.21 -0.75 31.03
C ARG A 629 -27.81 -1.14 31.52
N PRO A 630 -27.06 -0.22 32.16
CA PRO A 630 -25.78 -0.55 32.78
C PRO A 630 -25.92 -1.75 33.74
N PHE A 631 -24.91 -2.61 33.76
CA PHE A 631 -24.84 -3.74 34.69
C PHE A 631 -24.54 -3.29 36.12
N ASP A 632 -25.00 -4.07 37.10
CA ASP A 632 -24.66 -3.87 38.50
C ASP A 632 -23.45 -4.74 38.84
N THR A 633 -22.28 -4.11 38.87
CA THR A 633 -20.98 -4.79 39.00
C THR A 633 -20.76 -5.44 40.37
N THR A 634 -21.71 -5.36 41.29
CA THR A 634 -21.66 -6.04 42.60
C THR A 634 -22.33 -7.42 42.60
N LYS A 635 -23.09 -7.75 41.54
CA LYS A 635 -23.83 -9.01 41.45
C LYS A 635 -22.94 -10.19 41.07
N SER A 636 -23.29 -11.37 41.58
CA SER A 636 -22.82 -12.65 41.00
C SER A 636 -23.36 -12.83 39.57
N PRO A 637 -22.71 -13.61 38.72
CA PRO A 637 -23.23 -13.98 37.41
C PRO A 637 -24.67 -14.51 37.45
N GLU A 638 -25.03 -15.33 38.45
CA GLU A 638 -26.38 -15.88 38.60
C GLU A 638 -27.41 -14.79 38.95
N GLN A 639 -27.06 -13.87 39.85
CA GLN A 639 -27.91 -12.71 40.17
C GLN A 639 -28.03 -11.76 38.97
N GLN A 640 -26.96 -11.62 38.19
CA GLN A 640 -26.92 -10.81 36.99
C GLN A 640 -27.83 -11.41 35.90
N ALA A 641 -27.77 -12.73 35.69
CA ALA A 641 -28.64 -13.49 34.80
C ALA A 641 -30.13 -13.39 35.19
N GLY A 642 -30.42 -13.37 36.50
CA GLY A 642 -31.78 -13.21 37.02
C GLY A 642 -32.34 -11.78 36.95
N THR A 643 -31.55 -10.79 36.51
CA THR A 643 -31.98 -9.39 36.46
C THR A 643 -32.92 -9.15 35.25
N PRO A 644 -34.12 -8.56 35.45
CA PRO A 644 -35.04 -8.29 34.34
C PRO A 644 -34.40 -7.47 33.21
N GLY A 645 -34.55 -7.94 31.97
CA GLY A 645 -34.00 -7.28 30.78
C GLY A 645 -32.57 -7.67 30.43
N VAL A 646 -31.92 -8.50 31.25
CA VAL A 646 -30.59 -9.05 30.94
C VAL A 646 -30.75 -10.34 30.15
N TRP A 647 -30.06 -10.43 29.02
CA TRP A 647 -29.80 -11.70 28.35
C TRP A 647 -28.47 -12.26 28.85
N SER A 648 -28.37 -13.58 28.95
CA SER A 648 -27.16 -14.24 29.46
C SER A 648 -26.94 -15.58 28.79
N THR A 649 -25.67 -15.99 28.70
CA THR A 649 -25.28 -17.36 28.38
C THR A 649 -24.08 -17.76 29.24
N HIS A 650 -24.06 -19.01 29.70
CA HIS A 650 -23.01 -19.55 30.57
C HIS A 650 -22.18 -20.56 29.78
N GLN A 651 -20.86 -20.37 29.80
CA GLN A 651 -19.89 -21.19 29.10
C GLN A 651 -19.03 -21.93 30.13
N THR A 652 -19.02 -23.26 30.05
CA THR A 652 -18.25 -24.16 30.94
C THR A 652 -17.10 -24.86 30.23
N SER A 653 -16.84 -24.48 28.98
CA SER A 653 -15.67 -24.88 28.20
C SER A 653 -14.71 -23.70 28.07
N GLN A 654 -13.41 -23.99 27.94
CA GLN A 654 -12.40 -22.99 27.61
C GLN A 654 -12.82 -22.19 26.36
N ALA A 655 -12.77 -20.87 26.45
CA ALA A 655 -13.00 -19.99 25.31
C ALA A 655 -11.90 -20.19 24.26
N GLY A 656 -12.29 -20.26 22.99
CA GLY A 656 -11.37 -20.19 21.86
C GLY A 656 -10.97 -18.76 21.51
N SER A 657 -10.15 -18.63 20.48
CA SER A 657 -9.87 -17.36 19.80
C SER A 657 -10.19 -17.53 18.31
N PRO A 658 -11.47 -17.43 17.88
CA PRO A 658 -12.65 -17.01 18.66
C PRO A 658 -13.61 -18.11 19.19
N THR A 659 -14.37 -17.79 20.24
CA THR A 659 -15.69 -18.39 20.58
C THR A 659 -16.83 -17.49 20.09
N ARG A 660 -17.81 -18.04 19.36
CA ARG A 660 -18.97 -17.28 18.84
C ARG A 660 -20.26 -17.63 19.58
N LEU A 661 -20.97 -16.61 20.06
CA LEU A 661 -22.17 -16.74 20.90
C LEU A 661 -23.36 -16.02 20.23
N PRO A 662 -24.36 -16.76 19.73
CA PRO A 662 -25.60 -16.16 19.22
C PRO A 662 -26.40 -15.48 20.33
N VAL A 663 -26.91 -14.28 20.09
CA VAL A 663 -27.67 -13.47 21.05
C VAL A 663 -29.12 -13.25 20.59
N GLY A 664 -29.30 -12.56 19.45
CA GLY A 664 -30.62 -12.27 18.86
C GLY A 664 -31.50 -11.33 19.69
N ARG A 665 -30.93 -10.28 20.33
CA ARG A 665 -31.69 -9.33 21.17
C ARG A 665 -31.10 -7.92 21.11
N ASN A 666 -31.93 -6.92 21.39
CA ASN A 666 -31.46 -5.56 21.62
C ASN A 666 -30.58 -5.45 22.88
N GLY A 667 -29.52 -4.65 22.80
CA GLY A 667 -28.67 -4.30 23.94
C GLY A 667 -27.75 -3.14 23.64
N ARG A 668 -27.33 -2.44 24.69
CA ARG A 668 -26.32 -1.36 24.66
C ARG A 668 -25.03 -1.75 25.36
N TYR A 669 -25.12 -2.62 26.38
CA TYR A 669 -24.00 -3.06 27.19
C TYR A 669 -23.78 -4.55 26.99
N VAL A 670 -22.51 -4.93 26.81
CA VAL A 670 -22.06 -6.33 26.76
C VAL A 670 -21.03 -6.54 27.86
N MET A 671 -21.13 -7.64 28.61
CA MET A 671 -20.21 -7.98 29.70
C MET A 671 -19.75 -9.44 29.59
N VAL A 672 -18.48 -9.67 29.88
CA VAL A 672 -17.89 -11.00 30.15
C VAL A 672 -17.53 -11.06 31.62
N GLN A 673 -18.01 -12.07 32.35
CA GLN A 673 -17.78 -12.19 33.80
C GLN A 673 -17.43 -13.64 34.17
N GLN A 674 -16.42 -13.83 35.00
CA GLN A 674 -16.04 -15.14 35.52
C GLN A 674 -16.99 -15.63 36.62
N SER A 675 -17.21 -16.94 36.70
CA SER A 675 -17.94 -17.58 37.81
C SER A 675 -17.14 -17.59 39.12
N GLY A 676 -15.80 -17.58 39.03
CA GLY A 676 -14.90 -17.68 40.17
C GLY A 676 -13.82 -16.59 40.22
N ALA A 677 -13.00 -16.65 41.26
CA ALA A 677 -11.89 -15.72 41.52
C ALA A 677 -10.66 -16.06 40.65
N VAL A 678 -10.86 -16.15 39.34
CA VAL A 678 -9.83 -16.42 38.34
C VAL A 678 -9.66 -15.18 37.48
N VAL A 679 -8.42 -14.77 37.24
CA VAL A 679 -8.09 -13.65 36.35
C VAL A 679 -8.86 -13.75 35.03
N LEU A 680 -9.50 -12.65 34.64
CA LEU A 680 -10.09 -12.50 33.32
C LEU A 680 -9.08 -11.86 32.37
N SER A 681 -8.85 -12.51 31.24
CA SER A 681 -8.04 -11.98 30.15
C SER A 681 -8.76 -12.20 28.82
N LEU A 682 -8.82 -11.16 28.01
CA LEU A 682 -9.52 -11.14 26.72
C LEU A 682 -8.62 -10.45 25.71
N ALA A 683 -8.41 -11.09 24.56
CA ALA A 683 -7.73 -10.49 23.42
C ALA A 683 -8.66 -9.47 22.75
N GLU A 684 -9.88 -9.87 22.40
CA GLU A 684 -10.89 -9.03 21.75
C GLU A 684 -12.30 -9.53 22.09
N VAL A 685 -13.27 -8.61 22.16
CA VAL A 685 -14.70 -8.92 22.22
C VAL A 685 -15.42 -8.16 21.11
N GLU A 686 -15.81 -8.89 20.08
CA GLU A 686 -16.53 -8.32 18.94
C GLU A 686 -18.04 -8.48 19.12
N VAL A 687 -18.80 -7.44 18.77
CA VAL A 687 -20.26 -7.45 18.88
C VAL A 687 -20.86 -7.14 17.52
N PHE A 688 -21.62 -8.08 16.97
CA PHE A 688 -22.18 -7.97 15.63
C PHE A 688 -23.70 -7.84 15.67
N ALA A 689 -24.25 -6.96 14.84
CA ALA A 689 -25.69 -6.85 14.66
C ALA A 689 -26.28 -8.10 13.97
N THR A 690 -27.57 -8.35 14.18
CA THR A 690 -28.30 -9.37 13.39
C THR A 690 -28.26 -8.97 11.91
N GLN A 691 -27.80 -9.88 11.04
CA GLN A 691 -27.81 -9.66 9.59
C GLN A 691 -29.22 -9.73 9.01
#